data_AF-A0A212K2X3-F1
#
_entry.id   AF-A0A212K2X3-F1
#
_cell.length_a   1.000
_cell.length_b   1.000
_cell.length_c   1.000
_cell.angle_alpha   90.00
_cell.angle_beta   90.00
_cell.angle_gamma   90.00
#
_symmetry.space_group_name_H-M   'P 1'
#
loop_
_entity.id
_entity.type
_entity.pdbx_description
1 polymer ?
#
loop_
_entity_poly.entity_id
_entity_poly.type
_entity_poly.pdbx_seq_one_letter_code
_entity_poly.pdbx_strand_id
1 'polypeptide(L)'
;MAKLILKCPYIKCDGSGKVSGYLQYIATRENVQRVPDGRPATRKQEQLIEKIVRDFRDSKDLFEYEDYEAAHTGAAASAFITAALEMNWDAAGRSDVYMSYIATRPGAQRLGEHGLFGDKDAVDLVKAMGELEGYTGNVWTHIISLRREDATRLGYDSAGVWRNLLKAHRNEIADAMKIPPENFHWYAAFHDEGRHPHVHMMAWSADPAQGYLTRDGIRHIRSKLTNDIFHQEMLHLYEQKTTSRDELVQQARQAMLELTREMARGLCDHPQAEKLLLELARRLETVKGKKQYGYLPKPLKALADEIVDQMERLPAVAKCYDKWLELQGQVQSYYTGEAVRRLPLSKQNEFRAIQNAVIQEAERIRLGEISFEDEAIGTVDEPENMYRTAELYRQMRNIIHDESLSLDERDYAVEQMRQPAERGYPYAQHQMGKLYRDGTVVIPDMVMAKEWFLKAAAQEVAASQYALGKLFLSDDAEVRNPAEGMRWMEVAAQNGSHYAAYRLGKEYLRGEVVKKDVPKAMDYLNRSAEDGNQFAQYTLGKLYLMGREVPQDRELAKHWLTFSADQGNEYAKFFLDRLDQFREPSTMLGITRLLHHMAGIFRDHSLPKSPPAGGQIDRKLRRKLMEKKMAQGHKQDDHEEQNWTMSM
;
A
#
# COMPACT_ATOMS: atom_id res chain seq x y z
N MET A 1 1.11 -17.62 23.67
CA MET A 1 0.70 -16.21 23.45
C MET A 1 0.74 -15.51 24.80
N ALA A 2 1.42 -14.36 24.89
CA ALA A 2 1.38 -13.49 26.06
C ALA A 2 -0.07 -13.24 26.50
N LYS A 3 -0.41 -13.55 27.75
CA LYS A 3 -1.78 -13.40 28.28
C LYS A 3 -1.71 -12.70 29.64
N LEU A 4 -2.30 -11.51 29.72
CA LEU A 4 -2.55 -10.76 30.95
C LEU A 4 -4.04 -10.89 31.30
N ILE A 5 -4.35 -11.33 32.52
CA ILE A 5 -5.72 -11.26 33.05
C ILE A 5 -5.88 -9.94 33.78
N LEU A 6 -6.88 -9.15 33.37
CA LEU A 6 -7.36 -7.98 34.10
C LEU A 6 -8.86 -8.17 34.36
N LYS A 7 -9.23 -8.18 35.63
CA LYS A 7 -10.62 -8.16 36.10
C LYS A 7 -10.84 -6.91 36.95
N CYS A 8 -12.02 -6.30 36.86
CA CYS A 8 -12.35 -5.06 37.56
C CYS A 8 -13.75 -5.12 38.22
N PRO A 9 -13.97 -5.99 39.22
CA PRO A 9 -15.15 -5.94 40.08
C PRO A 9 -15.23 -4.65 40.90
N TYR A 10 -16.37 -4.39 41.55
CA TYR A 10 -16.54 -3.25 42.45
C TYR A 10 -17.44 -3.58 43.64
N ILE A 11 -17.12 -3.02 44.80
CA ILE A 11 -17.89 -3.14 46.04
C ILE A 11 -18.82 -1.93 46.18
N LYS A 12 -20.11 -2.17 46.44
CA LYS A 12 -21.08 -1.14 46.86
C LYS A 12 -21.07 -1.00 48.36
N CYS A 13 -20.87 0.21 48.86
CA CYS A 13 -20.81 0.50 50.29
C CYS A 13 -22.18 1.00 50.80
N ASP A 14 -23.18 0.11 50.88
CA ASP A 14 -24.57 0.45 51.29
C ASP A 14 -24.99 -0.07 52.69
N GLY A 15 -24.05 -0.61 53.47
CA GLY A 15 -24.26 -0.98 54.87
C GLY A 15 -25.12 -2.22 55.13
N SER A 16 -25.50 -2.99 54.10
CA SER A 16 -26.47 -4.09 54.23
C SER A 16 -25.90 -5.53 54.27
N GLY A 17 -24.57 -5.72 54.25
CA GLY A 17 -23.95 -7.03 54.09
C GLY A 17 -23.95 -7.97 55.31
N LYS A 18 -24.65 -9.11 55.25
CA LYS A 18 -24.53 -10.27 56.17
C LYS A 18 -23.60 -11.34 55.58
N VAL A 19 -22.34 -11.45 56.02
CA VAL A 19 -21.35 -12.38 55.42
C VAL A 19 -20.51 -13.13 56.46
N SER A 20 -21.06 -13.45 57.64
CA SER A 20 -20.21 -14.09 58.68
C SER A 20 -19.76 -15.52 58.33
N GLY A 21 -20.51 -16.28 57.54
CA GLY A 21 -20.21 -17.69 57.25
C GLY A 21 -19.05 -17.94 56.29
N TYR A 22 -18.85 -17.07 55.29
CA TYR A 22 -17.79 -17.21 54.28
C TYR A 22 -16.47 -16.54 54.72
N LEU A 23 -16.56 -15.47 55.51
CA LEU A 23 -15.41 -14.78 56.12
C LEU A 23 -14.66 -15.70 57.10
N GLN A 24 -15.39 -16.50 57.87
CA GLN A 24 -14.81 -17.43 58.85
C GLN A 24 -14.03 -18.57 58.17
N TYR A 25 -14.42 -18.98 56.96
CA TYR A 25 -13.72 -20.03 56.19
C TYR A 25 -12.36 -19.56 55.64
N ILE A 26 -12.26 -18.29 55.26
CA ILE A 26 -11.06 -17.71 54.64
C ILE A 26 -10.08 -17.19 55.71
N ALA A 27 -10.60 -16.61 56.80
CA ALA A 27 -9.80 -16.04 57.88
C ALA A 27 -9.22 -17.06 58.88
N THR A 28 -9.75 -18.29 58.96
CA THR A 28 -9.30 -19.33 59.93
C THR A 28 -8.33 -20.35 59.35
N ARG A 29 -7.77 -20.10 58.15
CA ARG A 29 -6.69 -20.94 57.61
C ARG A 29 -5.37 -20.65 58.34
N GLU A 30 -5.16 -21.30 59.47
CA GLU A 30 -3.84 -21.46 60.06
C GLU A 30 -3.02 -22.48 59.25
N ASN A 31 -1.83 -22.06 58.81
CA ASN A 31 -0.75 -22.88 58.22
C ASN A 31 -1.00 -23.46 56.82
N VAL A 32 -0.97 -22.61 55.78
CA VAL A 32 -0.78 -23.11 54.41
C VAL A 32 0.71 -23.15 54.07
N GLN A 33 1.35 -24.27 54.39
CA GLN A 33 2.46 -24.75 53.59
C GLN A 33 1.82 -25.48 52.39
N ARG A 34 1.97 -24.95 51.16
CA ARG A 34 1.54 -25.65 49.93
C ARG A 34 2.50 -26.83 49.70
N VAL A 35 2.25 -27.96 50.35
CA VAL A 35 2.77 -29.24 49.86
C VAL A 35 1.91 -29.59 48.64
N PRO A 36 2.49 -29.90 47.46
CA PRO A 36 1.70 -30.34 46.32
C PRO A 36 1.09 -31.70 46.63
N ASP A 37 -0.11 -31.70 47.21
CA ASP A 37 -0.89 -32.91 47.39
C ASP A 37 -1.60 -33.21 46.06
N GLY A 38 -1.06 -34.17 45.30
CA GLY A 38 -1.59 -34.62 44.01
C GLY A 38 -2.90 -35.40 44.11
N ARG A 39 -3.56 -35.40 45.28
CA ARG A 39 -4.86 -36.06 45.47
C ARG A 39 -5.93 -35.38 44.60
N PRO A 40 -6.88 -36.16 44.06
CA PRO A 40 -7.98 -35.62 43.27
C PRO A 40 -8.85 -34.66 44.10
N ALA A 41 -9.53 -33.74 43.44
CA ALA A 41 -10.48 -32.84 44.08
C ALA A 41 -11.55 -33.63 44.84
N THR A 42 -11.92 -33.15 46.03
CA THR A 42 -13.00 -33.78 46.79
C THR A 42 -14.34 -33.47 46.13
N ARG A 43 -15.31 -34.39 46.23
CA ARG A 43 -16.68 -34.19 45.72
C ARG A 43 -17.33 -32.88 46.18
N LYS A 44 -16.98 -32.40 47.38
CA LYS A 44 -17.43 -31.11 47.92
C LYS A 44 -16.80 -29.92 47.19
N GLN A 45 -15.52 -30.01 46.83
CA GLN A 45 -14.84 -28.99 46.03
C GLN A 45 -15.41 -28.96 44.61
N GLU A 46 -15.62 -30.12 43.97
CA GLU A 46 -16.22 -30.18 42.62
C GLU A 46 -17.63 -29.57 42.58
N GLN A 47 -18.49 -29.92 43.54
CA GLN A 47 -19.83 -29.32 43.67
C GLN A 47 -19.79 -27.81 43.92
N LEU A 48 -18.81 -27.35 44.71
CA LEU A 48 -18.62 -25.91 44.96
C LEU A 48 -18.14 -25.20 43.70
N ILE A 49 -17.25 -25.82 42.92
CA ILE A 49 -16.75 -25.31 41.64
C ILE A 49 -17.87 -25.22 40.62
N GLU A 50 -18.67 -26.26 40.45
CA GLU A 50 -19.85 -26.24 39.57
C GLU A 50 -20.81 -25.11 39.94
N LYS A 51 -21.04 -24.93 41.25
CA LYS A 51 -21.88 -23.84 41.76
C LYS A 51 -21.26 -22.47 41.46
N ILE A 52 -19.97 -22.26 41.75
CA ILE A 52 -19.25 -21.00 41.50
C ILE A 52 -19.28 -20.67 40.01
N VAL A 53 -19.00 -21.62 39.13
CA VAL A 53 -18.98 -21.42 37.69
C VAL A 53 -20.37 -21.11 37.13
N ARG A 54 -21.41 -21.71 37.72
CA ARG A 54 -22.80 -21.43 37.34
C ARG A 54 -23.23 -20.04 37.78
N ASP A 55 -22.93 -19.69 39.02
CA ASP A 55 -23.37 -18.45 39.67
C ASP A 55 -22.51 -17.25 39.19
N PHE A 56 -21.23 -17.48 38.87
CA PHE A 56 -20.25 -16.49 38.40
C PHE A 56 -19.52 -17.00 37.14
N ARG A 57 -20.17 -16.87 35.99
CA ARG A 57 -19.68 -17.45 34.72
C ARG A 57 -18.30 -16.95 34.28
N ASP A 58 -17.95 -15.73 34.67
CA ASP A 58 -16.70 -15.06 34.35
C ASP A 58 -15.50 -15.52 35.19
N SER A 59 -15.74 -16.35 36.23
CA SER A 59 -14.68 -17.06 36.96
C SER A 59 -13.91 -18.04 36.07
N LYS A 60 -14.52 -18.51 34.95
CA LYS A 60 -13.85 -19.38 33.97
C LYS A 60 -12.66 -18.73 33.27
N ASP A 61 -12.57 -17.40 33.28
CA ASP A 61 -11.47 -16.70 32.63
C ASP A 61 -10.18 -16.68 33.46
N LEU A 62 -10.25 -17.12 34.73
CA LEU A 62 -9.12 -17.19 35.66
C LEU A 62 -8.14 -18.29 35.26
N PHE A 63 -6.84 -18.07 35.47
CA PHE A 63 -5.85 -19.09 35.18
C PHE A 63 -5.99 -20.30 36.11
N GLU A 64 -6.47 -20.10 37.34
CA GLU A 64 -6.72 -21.15 38.31
C GLU A 64 -7.82 -22.12 37.85
N TYR A 65 -8.78 -21.64 37.03
CA TYR A 65 -9.78 -22.51 36.40
C TYR A 65 -9.16 -23.39 35.31
N GLU A 66 -8.28 -22.81 34.47
CA GLU A 66 -7.52 -23.57 33.45
C GLU A 66 -6.65 -24.65 34.12
N ASP A 67 -5.98 -24.31 35.23
CA ASP A 67 -5.18 -25.26 36.01
C ASP A 67 -6.02 -26.38 36.64
N TYR A 68 -7.21 -26.05 37.14
CA TYR A 68 -8.15 -27.03 37.68
C TYR A 68 -8.69 -27.97 36.61
N GLU A 69 -9.10 -27.45 35.45
CA GLU A 69 -9.56 -28.27 34.31
C GLU A 69 -8.43 -29.14 33.75
N ALA A 70 -7.18 -28.70 33.83
CA ALA A 70 -6.04 -29.47 33.36
C ALA A 70 -5.62 -30.60 34.33
N ALA A 71 -5.71 -30.38 35.65
CA ALA A 71 -5.13 -31.27 36.65
C ALA A 71 -6.14 -31.96 37.58
N HIS A 72 -7.33 -31.40 37.79
CA HIS A 72 -8.39 -31.88 38.69
C HIS A 72 -7.92 -32.28 40.12
N THR A 73 -6.84 -31.67 40.62
CA THR A 73 -6.32 -31.94 41.96
C THR A 73 -7.03 -31.10 43.02
N GLY A 74 -7.05 -31.58 44.27
CA GLY A 74 -7.59 -30.83 45.41
C GLY A 74 -6.89 -29.49 45.64
N ALA A 75 -5.59 -29.41 45.32
CA ALA A 75 -4.82 -28.17 45.38
C ALA A 75 -5.27 -27.15 44.31
N ALA A 76 -5.42 -27.58 43.05
CA ALA A 76 -5.92 -26.73 41.96
C ALA A 76 -7.38 -26.30 42.20
N ALA A 77 -8.21 -27.22 42.71
CA ALA A 77 -9.59 -26.94 43.08
C ALA A 77 -9.68 -25.89 44.18
N SER A 78 -8.88 -26.03 45.25
CA SER A 78 -8.81 -25.01 46.31
C SER A 78 -8.28 -23.67 45.82
N ALA A 79 -7.29 -23.65 44.93
CA ALA A 79 -6.78 -22.41 44.34
C ALA A 79 -7.85 -21.69 43.51
N PHE A 80 -8.57 -22.42 42.65
CA PHE A 80 -9.68 -21.85 41.87
C PHE A 80 -10.83 -21.36 42.75
N ILE A 81 -11.26 -22.15 43.74
CA ILE A 81 -12.33 -21.74 44.67
C ILE A 81 -11.94 -20.44 45.38
N THR A 82 -10.71 -20.34 45.88
CA THR A 82 -10.23 -19.12 46.54
C THR A 82 -10.20 -17.93 45.58
N ALA A 83 -9.59 -18.07 44.40
CA ALA A 83 -9.48 -17.00 43.42
C ALA A 83 -10.87 -16.53 42.91
N ALA A 84 -11.79 -17.46 42.68
CA ALA A 84 -13.14 -17.15 42.23
C ALA A 84 -13.97 -16.47 43.33
N LEU A 85 -13.78 -16.83 44.61
CA LEU A 85 -14.43 -16.14 45.72
C LEU A 85 -13.86 -14.72 45.92
N GLU A 86 -12.56 -14.54 45.76
CA GLU A 86 -11.90 -13.24 45.84
C GLU A 86 -12.31 -12.30 44.70
N MET A 87 -12.51 -12.86 43.50
CA MET A 87 -13.04 -12.13 42.35
C MET A 87 -14.49 -11.66 42.56
N ASN A 88 -15.29 -12.40 43.33
CA ASN A 88 -16.71 -12.12 43.57
C ASN A 88 -16.95 -11.62 45.02
N TRP A 89 -15.96 -10.94 45.60
CA TRP A 89 -16.02 -10.40 46.96
C TRP A 89 -16.98 -9.21 47.09
N ASP A 90 -17.43 -8.62 46.00
CA ASP A 90 -18.46 -7.57 45.99
C ASP A 90 -19.78 -8.03 46.63
N ALA A 91 -20.09 -9.33 46.57
CA ALA A 91 -21.19 -9.94 47.32
C ALA A 91 -21.01 -9.86 48.85
N ALA A 92 -19.82 -9.49 49.36
CA ALA A 92 -19.46 -9.47 50.78
C ALA A 92 -19.65 -8.11 51.49
N GLY A 93 -19.94 -7.03 50.76
CA GLY A 93 -20.47 -5.76 51.31
C GLY A 93 -19.59 -4.92 52.24
N ARG A 94 -18.29 -5.23 52.45
CA ARG A 94 -17.37 -4.42 53.29
C ARG A 94 -15.97 -4.27 52.69
N SER A 95 -15.62 -3.04 52.29
CA SER A 95 -14.36 -2.70 51.61
C SER A 95 -13.15 -2.60 52.56
N ASP A 96 -13.34 -2.11 53.79
CA ASP A 96 -12.33 -2.05 54.86
C ASP A 96 -11.80 -3.45 55.23
N VAL A 97 -12.70 -4.42 55.37
CA VAL A 97 -12.37 -5.82 55.66
C VAL A 97 -11.61 -6.46 54.51
N TYR A 98 -12.01 -6.19 53.26
CA TYR A 98 -11.32 -6.69 52.07
C TYR A 98 -9.88 -6.15 51.98
N MET A 99 -9.69 -4.86 52.25
CA MET A 99 -8.37 -4.21 52.27
C MET A 99 -7.43 -4.87 53.29
N SER A 100 -7.89 -5.10 54.52
CA SER A 100 -7.12 -5.78 55.55
C SER A 100 -6.79 -7.23 55.16
N TYR A 101 -7.74 -7.94 54.56
CA TYR A 101 -7.55 -9.31 54.11
C TYR A 101 -6.45 -9.42 53.03
N ILE A 102 -6.52 -8.64 51.95
CA ILE A 102 -5.47 -8.68 50.91
C ILE A 102 -4.10 -8.22 51.44
N ALA A 103 -4.08 -7.33 52.43
CA ALA A 103 -2.85 -6.84 53.05
C ALA A 103 -2.13 -7.90 53.91
N THR A 104 -2.87 -8.82 54.52
CA THR A 104 -2.35 -9.68 55.61
C THR A 104 -2.36 -11.17 55.29
N ARG A 105 -3.06 -11.59 54.22
CA ARG A 105 -3.22 -13.01 53.86
C ARG A 105 -1.88 -13.73 53.57
N PRO A 106 -1.82 -15.06 53.80
CA PRO A 106 -0.68 -15.88 53.38
C PRO A 106 -0.40 -15.73 51.88
N GLY A 107 0.87 -15.50 51.53
CA GLY A 107 1.31 -15.26 50.15
C GLY A 107 1.38 -13.78 49.74
N ALA A 108 0.85 -12.86 50.55
CA ALA A 108 1.09 -11.42 50.35
C ALA A 108 2.55 -11.08 50.65
N GLN A 109 3.26 -10.49 49.69
CA GLN A 109 4.63 -10.02 49.91
C GLN A 109 4.59 -8.72 50.73
N ARG A 110 5.27 -8.71 51.88
CA ARG A 110 5.27 -7.57 52.80
C ARG A 110 6.42 -6.62 52.48
N LEU A 111 6.08 -5.34 52.30
CA LEU A 111 7.05 -4.24 52.20
C LEU A 111 7.19 -3.47 53.53
N GLY A 112 6.57 -3.98 54.61
CA GLY A 112 6.53 -3.43 55.97
C GLY A 112 5.78 -4.38 56.91
N GLU A 113 4.98 -3.85 57.84
CA GLU A 113 4.15 -4.66 58.75
C GLU A 113 3.05 -5.46 58.01
N HIS A 114 2.68 -5.01 56.79
CA HIS A 114 1.69 -5.61 55.90
C HIS A 114 2.11 -5.52 54.41
N GLY A 115 1.28 -6.06 53.51
CA GLY A 115 1.53 -6.14 52.06
C GLY A 115 1.05 -4.97 51.20
N LEU A 116 0.30 -4.01 51.76
CA LEU A 116 -0.19 -2.86 50.97
C LEU A 116 0.91 -1.91 50.52
N PHE A 117 0.81 -1.47 49.27
CA PHE A 117 1.56 -0.37 48.67
C PHE A 117 0.61 0.55 47.90
N GLY A 118 1.03 1.79 47.66
CA GLY A 118 0.25 2.78 46.92
C GLY A 118 1.15 3.90 46.39
N ASP A 119 0.65 5.12 46.32
CA ASP A 119 1.44 6.28 45.86
C ASP A 119 2.66 6.56 46.74
N LYS A 120 2.53 6.35 48.05
CA LYS A 120 3.59 6.54 49.05
C LYS A 120 4.40 5.26 49.27
N ASP A 121 5.67 5.40 49.64
CA ASP A 121 6.57 4.27 49.89
C ASP A 121 6.19 3.46 51.13
N ALA A 122 5.57 4.10 52.13
CA ALA A 122 4.97 3.45 53.30
C ALA A 122 3.47 3.76 53.36
N VAL A 123 2.65 2.72 53.46
CA VAL A 123 1.20 2.80 53.65
C VAL A 123 0.91 2.45 55.11
N ASP A 124 0.06 3.23 55.77
CA ASP A 124 -0.47 2.92 57.10
C ASP A 124 -1.83 2.22 56.92
N LEU A 125 -1.91 0.93 57.27
CA LEU A 125 -3.12 0.13 57.10
C LEU A 125 -4.31 0.67 57.88
N VAL A 126 -4.11 1.17 59.11
CA VAL A 126 -5.20 1.70 59.94
C VAL A 126 -5.77 2.95 59.29
N LYS A 127 -4.89 3.82 58.79
CA LYS A 127 -5.31 5.03 58.07
C LYS A 127 -6.02 4.69 56.76
N ALA A 128 -5.49 3.77 55.95
CA ALA A 128 -6.08 3.38 54.68
C ALA A 128 -7.46 2.70 54.86
N MET A 129 -7.63 1.89 55.91
CA MET A 129 -8.94 1.34 56.29
C MET A 129 -9.90 2.43 56.76
N GLY A 130 -9.42 3.41 57.54
CA GLY A 130 -10.22 4.55 57.98
C GLY A 130 -10.71 5.44 56.83
N GLU A 131 -9.99 5.51 55.70
CA GLU A 131 -10.44 6.19 54.48
C GLU A 131 -11.68 5.52 53.85
N LEU A 132 -11.89 4.24 54.11
CA LEU A 132 -13.04 3.46 53.61
C LEU A 132 -14.15 3.29 54.65
N GLU A 133 -13.88 3.56 55.92
CA GLU A 133 -14.86 3.47 56.99
C GLU A 133 -15.92 4.58 56.82
N GLY A 134 -17.14 4.18 56.43
CA GLY A 134 -18.24 5.12 56.17
C GLY A 134 -18.23 5.74 54.77
N TYR A 135 -17.32 5.34 53.87
CA TYR A 135 -17.37 5.73 52.46
C TYR A 135 -18.60 5.11 51.77
N THR A 136 -19.30 5.89 50.94
CA THR A 136 -20.59 5.49 50.32
C THR A 136 -20.50 5.29 48.81
N GLY A 137 -19.37 5.58 48.19
CA GLY A 137 -19.16 5.42 46.75
C GLY A 137 -18.72 4.01 46.35
N ASN A 138 -18.51 3.81 45.05
CA ASN A 138 -18.00 2.53 44.53
C ASN A 138 -16.49 2.40 44.81
N VAL A 139 -16.08 1.22 45.26
CA VAL A 139 -14.66 0.85 45.39
C VAL A 139 -14.35 -0.26 44.40
N TRP A 140 -13.53 0.01 43.39
CA TRP A 140 -13.16 -0.95 42.36
C TRP A 140 -12.02 -1.83 42.84
N THR A 141 -12.11 -3.14 42.59
CA THR A 141 -11.15 -4.15 43.04
C THR A 141 -10.51 -4.83 41.83
N HIS A 142 -9.47 -4.22 41.29
CA HIS A 142 -8.74 -4.77 40.14
C HIS A 142 -7.91 -6.00 40.53
N ILE A 143 -7.97 -7.05 39.72
CA ILE A 143 -7.08 -8.20 39.81
C ILE A 143 -6.26 -8.26 38.52
N ILE A 144 -4.94 -8.19 38.66
CA ILE A 144 -3.99 -8.22 37.55
C ILE A 144 -3.10 -9.44 37.75
N SER A 145 -3.14 -10.39 36.81
CA SER A 145 -2.47 -11.68 36.97
C SER A 145 -1.66 -12.05 35.72
N LEU A 146 -0.48 -12.62 35.96
CA LEU A 146 0.42 -13.18 34.96
C LEU A 146 0.68 -14.66 35.25
N ARG A 147 0.97 -15.43 34.21
CA ARG A 147 1.53 -16.78 34.38
C ARG A 147 2.92 -16.67 35.00
N ARG A 148 3.28 -17.61 35.88
CA ARG A 148 4.61 -17.65 36.53
C ARG A 148 5.76 -17.54 35.54
N GLU A 149 5.69 -18.27 34.44
CA GLU A 149 6.72 -18.26 33.39
C GLU A 149 6.95 -16.86 32.80
N ASP A 150 5.86 -16.13 32.54
CA ASP A 150 5.92 -14.76 32.02
C ASP A 150 6.37 -13.77 33.10
N ALA A 151 5.87 -13.92 34.34
CA ALA A 151 6.27 -13.08 35.46
C ALA A 151 7.77 -13.19 35.75
N THR A 152 8.33 -14.39 35.79
CA THR A 152 9.77 -14.61 36.00
C THR A 152 10.61 -14.10 34.84
N ARG A 153 10.17 -14.38 33.61
CA ARG A 153 10.88 -13.96 32.40
C ARG A 153 10.90 -12.44 32.22
N LEU A 154 9.84 -11.75 32.64
CA LEU A 154 9.67 -10.31 32.49
C LEU A 154 9.99 -9.52 33.78
N GLY A 155 10.33 -10.20 34.87
CA GLY A 155 10.75 -9.58 36.14
C GLY A 155 9.61 -9.13 37.07
N TYR A 156 8.37 -9.58 36.84
CA TYR A 156 7.18 -9.28 37.65
C TYR A 156 6.97 -10.25 38.84
N ASP A 157 8.06 -10.69 39.48
CA ASP A 157 8.05 -11.59 40.66
C ASP A 157 8.14 -10.83 42.01
N SER A 158 8.03 -9.50 42.00
CA SER A 158 8.12 -8.72 43.24
C SER A 158 7.14 -7.56 43.28
N ALA A 159 6.66 -7.26 44.49
CA ALA A 159 5.77 -6.15 44.81
C ALA A 159 6.35 -4.81 44.36
N GLY A 160 7.67 -4.63 44.41
CA GLY A 160 8.33 -3.40 43.97
C GLY A 160 8.13 -3.11 42.49
N VAL A 161 8.24 -4.13 41.63
CA VAL A 161 8.05 -3.99 40.17
C VAL A 161 6.59 -3.72 39.84
N TRP A 162 5.66 -4.43 40.48
CA TRP A 162 4.22 -4.19 40.36
C TRP A 162 3.80 -2.80 40.82
N ARG A 163 4.34 -2.33 41.95
CA ARG A 163 4.13 -0.97 42.45
C ARG A 163 4.60 0.07 41.44
N ASN A 164 5.78 -0.12 40.84
CA ASN A 164 6.31 0.81 39.85
C ASN A 164 5.45 0.85 38.58
N LEU A 165 4.99 -0.32 38.09
CA LEU A 165 4.07 -0.41 36.97
C LEU A 165 2.75 0.35 37.26
N LEU A 166 2.11 0.06 38.39
CA LEU A 166 0.83 0.69 38.74
C LEU A 166 0.97 2.20 38.99
N LYS A 167 2.08 2.64 39.58
CA LYS A 167 2.40 4.07 39.73
C LYS A 167 2.59 4.75 38.37
N ALA A 168 3.28 4.09 37.43
CA ALA A 168 3.53 4.63 36.10
C ALA A 168 2.25 4.81 35.27
N HIS A 169 1.25 3.92 35.46
CA HIS A 169 -0.04 3.97 34.76
C HIS A 169 -1.19 4.53 35.61
N ARG A 170 -0.89 5.14 36.76
CA ARG A 170 -1.89 5.65 37.71
C ARG A 170 -2.90 6.59 37.04
N ASN A 171 -2.40 7.53 36.23
CA ASN A 171 -3.24 8.55 35.60
C ASN A 171 -4.07 7.96 34.46
N GLU A 172 -3.53 7.01 33.71
CA GLU A 172 -4.26 6.27 32.68
C GLU A 172 -5.38 5.41 33.28
N ILE A 173 -5.15 4.80 34.45
CA ILE A 173 -6.17 4.06 35.19
C ILE A 173 -7.26 5.01 35.70
N ALA A 174 -6.87 6.16 36.28
CA ALA A 174 -7.81 7.18 36.75
C ALA A 174 -8.70 7.74 35.61
N ASP A 175 -8.12 8.06 34.45
CA ASP A 175 -8.88 8.54 33.28
C ASP A 175 -9.83 7.46 32.72
N ALA A 176 -9.41 6.20 32.70
CA ALA A 176 -10.26 5.08 32.30
C ALA A 176 -11.46 4.90 33.25
N MET A 177 -11.28 5.22 34.54
CA MET A 177 -12.32 5.21 35.57
C MET A 177 -13.12 6.52 35.66
N LYS A 178 -12.77 7.54 34.86
CA LYS A 178 -13.38 8.87 34.89
C LYS A 178 -13.26 9.53 36.27
N ILE A 179 -12.09 9.38 36.90
CA ILE A 179 -11.73 10.01 38.16
C ILE A 179 -10.60 11.03 37.86
N PRO A 180 -10.75 12.31 38.21
CA PRO A 180 -9.66 13.27 38.15
C PRO A 180 -8.45 12.77 38.97
N PRO A 181 -7.20 12.87 38.46
CA PRO A 181 -6.03 12.31 39.14
C PRO A 181 -5.84 12.75 40.60
N GLU A 182 -6.29 13.96 40.96
CA GLU A 182 -6.28 14.52 42.31
C GLU A 182 -7.27 13.85 43.27
N ASN A 183 -8.36 13.29 42.75
CA ASN A 183 -9.39 12.59 43.51
C ASN A 183 -9.16 11.07 43.51
N PHE A 184 -8.15 10.57 42.79
CA PHE A 184 -7.90 9.15 42.62
C PHE A 184 -7.14 8.56 43.80
N HIS A 185 -7.81 7.71 44.57
CA HIS A 185 -7.21 6.93 45.64
C HIS A 185 -7.01 5.50 45.18
N TRP A 186 -5.84 4.93 45.48
CA TRP A 186 -5.59 3.52 45.25
C TRP A 186 -4.59 2.92 46.23
N TYR A 187 -4.80 1.64 46.54
CA TYR A 187 -3.86 0.80 47.26
C TYR A 187 -3.86 -0.60 46.64
N ALA A 188 -2.73 -1.28 46.66
CA ALA A 188 -2.63 -2.62 46.11
C ALA A 188 -1.74 -3.53 46.96
N ALA A 189 -1.94 -4.83 46.82
CA ALA A 189 -1.14 -5.87 47.43
C ALA A 189 -0.72 -6.90 46.37
N PHE A 190 0.55 -7.29 46.40
CA PHE A 190 1.09 -8.31 45.52
C PHE A 190 1.12 -9.65 46.24
N HIS A 191 0.68 -10.69 45.52
CA HIS A 191 0.60 -12.05 46.02
C HIS A 191 1.46 -12.96 45.16
N ASP A 192 2.48 -13.54 45.79
CA ASP A 192 3.41 -14.45 45.14
C ASP A 192 2.86 -15.88 45.21
N GLU A 193 1.79 -16.14 44.46
CA GLU A 193 1.16 -17.46 44.40
C GLU A 193 1.81 -18.33 43.33
N GLY A 194 2.17 -19.58 43.67
CA GLY A 194 3.14 -20.40 42.93
C GLY A 194 2.97 -20.48 41.39
N ARG A 195 1.76 -20.49 40.84
CA ARG A 195 1.53 -20.56 39.38
C ARG A 195 1.14 -19.24 38.71
N HIS A 196 0.50 -18.32 39.43
CA HIS A 196 -0.01 -17.06 38.89
C HIS A 196 0.21 -15.91 39.89
N PRO A 197 1.41 -15.32 39.91
CA PRO A 197 1.64 -14.11 40.69
C PRO A 197 0.69 -13.01 40.23
N HIS A 198 0.03 -12.37 41.19
CA HIS A 198 -1.03 -11.40 40.89
C HIS A 198 -1.09 -10.26 41.89
N VAL A 199 -1.74 -9.19 41.49
CA VAL A 199 -1.96 -7.99 42.29
C VAL A 199 -3.44 -7.77 42.48
N HIS A 200 -3.85 -7.56 43.74
CA HIS A 200 -5.14 -6.97 44.08
C HIS A 200 -4.95 -5.47 44.26
N MET A 201 -5.66 -4.66 43.48
CA MET A 201 -5.64 -3.20 43.58
C MET A 201 -7.04 -2.69 43.86
N MET A 202 -7.18 -1.92 44.94
CA MET A 202 -8.38 -1.18 45.27
C MET A 202 -8.25 0.25 44.76
N ALA A 203 -9.28 0.77 44.11
CA ALA A 203 -9.29 2.13 43.56
C ALA A 203 -10.66 2.79 43.70
N TRP A 204 -10.69 4.05 44.14
CA TRP A 204 -11.92 4.82 44.33
C TRP A 204 -11.66 6.33 44.18
N SER A 205 -12.74 7.10 44.21
CA SER A 205 -12.71 8.55 44.16
C SER A 205 -12.89 9.15 45.55
N ALA A 206 -12.18 10.23 45.85
CA ALA A 206 -12.44 11.05 47.03
C ALA A 206 -13.88 11.62 47.05
N ASP A 207 -14.46 11.87 45.87
CA ASP A 207 -15.87 12.22 45.67
C ASP A 207 -16.68 10.95 45.35
N PRO A 208 -17.60 10.50 46.24
CA PRO A 208 -18.43 9.32 46.04
C PRO A 208 -19.32 9.34 44.79
N ALA A 209 -19.58 10.53 44.21
CA ALA A 209 -20.38 10.68 42.99
C ALA A 209 -19.56 10.42 41.70
N GLN A 210 -18.23 10.33 41.81
CA GLN A 210 -17.31 10.09 40.69
C GLN A 210 -16.83 8.63 40.67
N GLY A 211 -16.34 8.19 39.51
CA GLY A 211 -15.75 6.85 39.37
C GLY A 211 -16.72 5.80 38.84
N TYR A 212 -16.60 5.50 37.55
CA TYR A 212 -17.24 4.35 36.93
C TYR A 212 -16.34 3.78 35.83
N LEU A 213 -16.38 2.46 35.63
CA LEU A 213 -15.54 1.79 34.66
C LEU A 213 -16.37 1.05 33.61
N THR A 214 -16.15 1.39 32.35
CA THR A 214 -16.84 0.75 31.20
C THR A 214 -16.02 -0.42 30.65
N ARG A 215 -16.63 -1.27 29.80
CA ARG A 215 -15.91 -2.33 29.07
C ARG A 215 -14.75 -1.79 28.24
N ASP A 216 -14.90 -0.60 27.64
CA ASP A 216 -13.84 0.04 26.89
C ASP A 216 -12.75 0.62 27.81
N GLY A 217 -13.10 1.13 28.99
CA GLY A 217 -12.16 1.50 30.04
C GLY A 217 -11.31 0.32 30.51
N ILE A 218 -11.93 -0.84 30.77
CA ILE A 218 -11.21 -2.09 31.10
C ILE A 218 -10.29 -2.51 29.96
N ARG A 219 -10.76 -2.44 28.70
CA ARG A 219 -9.94 -2.73 27.52
C ARG A 219 -8.74 -1.78 27.42
N HIS A 220 -8.94 -0.50 27.73
CA HIS A 220 -7.88 0.51 27.72
C HIS A 220 -6.80 0.21 28.77
N ILE A 221 -7.19 -0.02 30.04
CA ILE A 221 -6.26 -0.39 31.12
C ILE A 221 -5.48 -1.65 30.74
N ARG A 222 -6.18 -2.70 30.29
CA ARG A 222 -5.54 -3.96 29.88
C ARG A 222 -4.53 -3.74 28.75
N SER A 223 -4.89 -2.95 27.75
CA SER A 223 -4.00 -2.64 26.62
C SER A 223 -2.74 -1.90 27.08
N LYS A 224 -2.88 -0.87 27.93
CA LYS A 224 -1.74 -0.11 28.46
C LYS A 224 -0.77 -0.98 29.25
N LEU A 225 -1.30 -1.77 30.19
CA LEU A 225 -0.47 -2.68 31.00
C LEU A 225 0.16 -3.78 30.13
N THR A 226 -0.57 -4.37 29.19
CA THR A 226 -0.03 -5.41 28.29
C THR A 226 1.09 -4.86 27.41
N ASN A 227 0.93 -3.65 26.86
CA ASN A 227 1.95 -3.04 25.99
C ASN A 227 3.24 -2.70 26.72
N ASP A 228 3.17 -2.43 28.02
CA ASP A 228 4.34 -2.17 28.87
C ASP A 228 5.01 -3.49 29.29
N ILE A 229 4.22 -4.43 29.82
CA ILE A 229 4.70 -5.75 30.26
C ILE A 229 5.34 -6.54 29.11
N PHE A 230 4.75 -6.51 27.90
CA PHE A 230 5.19 -7.31 26.75
C PHE A 230 5.83 -6.48 25.62
N HIS A 231 6.38 -5.30 25.94
CA HIS A 231 6.83 -4.32 24.95
C HIS A 231 7.76 -4.88 23.85
N GLN A 232 8.73 -5.71 24.23
CA GLN A 232 9.74 -6.27 23.30
C GLN A 232 9.18 -7.36 22.38
N GLU A 233 8.24 -8.18 22.86
CA GLU A 233 7.64 -9.27 22.06
C GLU A 233 6.69 -8.72 21.00
N MET A 234 5.96 -7.66 21.33
CA MET A 234 5.12 -7.00 20.36
C MET A 234 5.95 -6.42 19.21
N LEU A 235 7.08 -5.77 19.51
CA LEU A 235 8.00 -5.24 18.48
C LEU A 235 8.45 -6.34 17.51
N HIS A 236 8.85 -7.50 18.01
CA HIS A 236 9.28 -8.63 17.19
C HIS A 236 8.16 -9.22 16.32
N LEU A 237 6.95 -9.37 16.87
CA LEU A 237 5.77 -9.85 16.13
C LEU A 237 5.32 -8.85 15.05
N TYR A 238 5.47 -7.54 15.30
CA TYR A 238 5.18 -6.50 14.31
C TYR A 238 6.23 -6.48 13.19
N GLU A 239 7.51 -6.69 13.50
CA GLU A 239 8.58 -6.77 12.49
C GLU A 239 8.38 -7.99 11.57
N GLN A 240 8.16 -9.19 12.12
CA GLN A 240 7.95 -10.40 11.32
C GLN A 240 6.71 -10.32 10.41
N LYS A 241 5.60 -9.74 10.90
CA LYS A 241 4.40 -9.51 10.08
C LYS A 241 4.61 -8.46 8.99
N THR A 242 5.55 -7.54 9.17
CA THR A 242 5.85 -6.50 8.18
C THR A 242 6.64 -7.07 7.01
N THR A 243 7.66 -7.89 7.26
CA THR A 243 8.45 -8.53 6.20
C THR A 243 7.61 -9.47 5.33
N SER A 244 6.81 -10.34 5.95
CA SER A 244 5.93 -11.27 5.20
C SER A 244 4.88 -10.54 4.36
N ARG A 245 4.34 -9.42 4.86
CA ARG A 245 3.44 -8.56 4.09
C ARG A 245 4.16 -7.92 2.90
N ASP A 246 5.35 -7.38 3.11
CA ASP A 246 6.08 -6.64 2.08
C ASP A 246 6.55 -7.58 0.95
N GLU A 247 6.95 -8.81 1.27
CA GLU A 247 7.26 -9.86 0.30
C GLU A 247 6.03 -10.26 -0.53
N LEU A 248 4.88 -10.47 0.10
CA LEU A 248 3.62 -10.77 -0.61
C LEU A 248 3.21 -9.62 -1.54
N VAL A 249 3.35 -8.37 -1.09
CA VAL A 249 3.10 -7.19 -1.92
C VAL A 249 4.05 -7.14 -3.12
N GLN A 250 5.34 -7.48 -2.94
CA GLN A 250 6.31 -7.49 -4.04
C GLN A 250 5.99 -8.58 -5.07
N GLN A 251 5.69 -9.80 -4.64
CA GLN A 251 5.31 -10.90 -5.54
C GLN A 251 4.02 -10.59 -6.31
N ALA A 252 3.05 -9.99 -5.62
CA ALA A 252 1.81 -9.50 -6.21
C ALA A 252 2.05 -8.47 -7.33
N ARG A 253 2.95 -7.50 -7.10
CA ARG A 253 3.35 -6.50 -8.11
C ARG A 253 3.91 -7.16 -9.35
N GLN A 254 4.83 -8.09 -9.17
CA GLN A 254 5.51 -8.75 -10.28
C GLN A 254 4.52 -9.55 -11.14
N ALA A 255 3.65 -10.34 -10.52
CA ALA A 255 2.64 -11.12 -11.23
C ALA A 255 1.65 -10.23 -12.01
N MET A 256 1.18 -9.14 -11.40
CA MET A 256 0.31 -8.17 -12.09
C MET A 256 1.04 -7.43 -13.21
N LEU A 257 2.32 -7.10 -13.04
CA LEU A 257 3.14 -6.44 -14.05
C LEU A 257 3.35 -7.31 -15.29
N GLU A 258 3.59 -8.61 -15.11
CA GLU A 258 3.74 -9.56 -16.21
C GLU A 258 2.44 -9.68 -17.02
N LEU A 259 1.32 -9.92 -16.34
CA LEU A 259 0.00 -10.03 -16.98
C LEU A 259 -0.40 -8.74 -17.71
N THR A 260 -0.14 -7.57 -17.11
CA THR A 260 -0.46 -6.29 -17.74
C THR A 260 0.47 -5.98 -18.92
N ARG A 261 1.74 -6.41 -18.91
CA ARG A 261 2.65 -6.29 -20.06
C ARG A 261 2.18 -7.15 -21.24
N GLU A 262 1.76 -8.38 -20.99
CA GLU A 262 1.17 -9.23 -22.04
C GLU A 262 -0.07 -8.57 -22.63
N MET A 263 -0.95 -8.04 -21.78
CA MET A 263 -2.17 -7.34 -22.22
C MET A 263 -1.88 -6.06 -23.02
N ALA A 264 -0.86 -5.28 -22.63
CA ALA A 264 -0.47 -4.05 -23.30
C ALA A 264 0.18 -4.27 -24.68
N ARG A 265 0.70 -5.48 -24.96
CA ARG A 265 1.25 -5.84 -26.27
C ARG A 265 0.23 -6.50 -27.19
N GLY A 266 -0.91 -6.92 -26.64
CA GLY A 266 -1.92 -7.66 -27.39
C GLY A 266 -2.69 -6.79 -28.38
N LEU A 267 -3.00 -7.38 -29.54
CA LEU A 267 -4.04 -6.90 -30.45
C LEU A 267 -5.37 -7.55 -30.06
N CYS A 268 -6.46 -6.78 -30.10
CA CYS A 268 -7.75 -7.27 -29.65
C CYS A 268 -8.76 -7.37 -30.81
N ASP A 269 -9.40 -8.53 -30.91
CA ASP A 269 -10.49 -8.80 -31.83
C ASP A 269 -11.74 -9.19 -31.03
N HIS A 270 -12.72 -8.29 -30.92
CA HIS A 270 -13.92 -8.53 -30.11
C HIS A 270 -15.17 -7.93 -30.78
N PRO A 271 -15.79 -8.64 -31.74
CA PRO A 271 -16.89 -8.09 -32.55
C PRO A 271 -18.08 -7.54 -31.76
N GLN A 272 -18.45 -8.14 -30.62
CA GLN A 272 -19.54 -7.64 -29.78
C GLN A 272 -19.17 -6.31 -29.10
N ALA A 273 -17.99 -6.21 -28.47
CA ALA A 273 -17.52 -4.97 -27.85
C ALA A 273 -17.35 -3.86 -28.91
N GLU A 274 -16.88 -4.19 -30.11
CA GLU A 274 -16.78 -3.26 -31.24
C GLU A 274 -18.15 -2.66 -31.61
N LYS A 275 -19.19 -3.49 -31.77
CA LYS A 275 -20.55 -3.01 -32.07
C LYS A 275 -21.09 -2.07 -30.99
N LEU A 276 -20.89 -2.43 -29.71
CA LEU A 276 -21.33 -1.62 -28.58
C LEU A 276 -20.56 -0.29 -28.49
N LEU A 277 -19.25 -0.30 -28.75
CA LEU A 277 -18.42 0.90 -28.76
C LEU A 277 -18.85 1.86 -29.87
N LEU A 278 -19.16 1.35 -31.06
CA LEU A 278 -19.68 2.15 -32.16
C LEU A 278 -21.08 2.71 -31.86
N GLU A 279 -21.96 1.94 -31.22
CA GLU A 279 -23.25 2.45 -30.74
C GLU A 279 -23.06 3.58 -29.73
N LEU A 280 -22.14 3.41 -28.77
CA LEU A 280 -21.84 4.43 -27.77
C LEU A 280 -21.33 5.71 -28.43
N ALA A 281 -20.40 5.60 -29.37
CA ALA A 281 -19.86 6.73 -30.13
C ALA A 281 -20.97 7.54 -30.83
N ARG A 282 -21.93 6.87 -31.50
CA ARG A 282 -23.08 7.52 -32.14
C ARG A 282 -23.98 8.22 -31.14
N ARG A 283 -24.29 7.58 -30.01
CA ARG A 283 -25.22 8.15 -29.03
C ARG A 283 -24.62 9.31 -28.24
N LEU A 284 -23.30 9.34 -28.08
CA LEU A 284 -22.58 10.44 -27.43
C LEU A 284 -22.67 11.77 -28.19
N GLU A 285 -23.02 11.76 -29.48
CA GLU A 285 -23.24 12.98 -30.27
C GLU A 285 -24.36 13.86 -29.68
N THR A 286 -25.41 13.23 -29.15
CA THR A 286 -26.57 13.94 -28.59
C THR A 286 -26.35 14.44 -27.15
N VAL A 287 -25.24 14.06 -26.51
CA VAL A 287 -24.97 14.39 -25.10
C VAL A 287 -24.34 15.77 -24.99
N LYS A 288 -25.01 16.66 -24.26
CA LYS A 288 -24.49 17.99 -23.91
C LYS A 288 -23.67 17.92 -22.62
N GLY A 289 -22.57 18.66 -22.55
CA GLY A 289 -21.74 18.79 -21.34
C GLY A 289 -20.59 17.77 -21.26
N LYS A 290 -20.09 17.53 -20.03
CA LYS A 290 -18.92 16.67 -19.80
C LYS A 290 -19.24 15.21 -20.12
N LYS A 291 -18.45 14.59 -20.99
CA LYS A 291 -18.57 13.18 -21.39
C LYS A 291 -17.64 12.31 -20.55
N GLN A 292 -18.04 12.12 -19.30
CA GLN A 292 -17.36 11.25 -18.34
C GLN A 292 -18.42 10.38 -17.67
N TYR A 293 -18.05 9.17 -17.23
CA TYR A 293 -19.01 8.17 -16.75
C TYR A 293 -19.96 8.69 -15.66
N GLY A 294 -19.46 9.55 -14.76
CA GLY A 294 -20.27 10.18 -13.71
C GLY A 294 -21.43 11.04 -14.24
N TYR A 295 -21.27 11.66 -15.40
CA TYR A 295 -22.19 12.68 -15.95
C TYR A 295 -23.09 12.16 -17.08
N LEU A 296 -22.84 10.95 -17.60
CA LEU A 296 -23.64 10.39 -18.68
C LEU A 296 -25.06 9.99 -18.22
N PRO A 297 -26.07 10.06 -19.10
CA PRO A 297 -27.40 9.48 -18.85
C PRO A 297 -27.33 7.98 -18.54
N LYS A 298 -28.26 7.47 -17.71
CA LYS A 298 -28.31 6.05 -17.30
C LYS A 298 -28.16 5.05 -18.46
N PRO A 299 -28.83 5.22 -19.62
CA PRO A 299 -28.68 4.26 -20.73
C PRO A 299 -27.26 4.19 -21.30
N LEU A 300 -26.52 5.30 -21.31
CA LEU A 300 -25.14 5.32 -21.81
C LEU A 300 -24.15 4.77 -20.79
N LYS A 301 -24.41 4.96 -19.49
CA LYS A 301 -23.65 4.27 -18.43
C LYS A 301 -23.81 2.76 -18.54
N ALA A 302 -25.02 2.28 -18.77
CA ALA A 302 -25.29 0.85 -18.95
C ALA A 302 -24.55 0.29 -20.19
N LEU A 303 -24.49 1.06 -21.28
CA LEU A 303 -23.75 0.66 -22.47
C LEU A 303 -22.24 0.62 -22.21
N ALA A 304 -21.69 1.60 -21.48
CA ALA A 304 -20.29 1.58 -21.07
C ALA A 304 -19.97 0.41 -20.14
N ASP A 305 -20.85 0.12 -19.17
CA ASP A 305 -20.72 -1.05 -18.28
C ASP A 305 -20.71 -2.37 -19.08
N GLU A 306 -21.62 -2.52 -20.05
CA GLU A 306 -21.68 -3.71 -20.91
C GLU A 306 -20.41 -3.87 -21.73
N ILE A 307 -19.83 -2.79 -22.27
CA ILE A 307 -18.53 -2.86 -22.97
C ILE A 307 -17.44 -3.36 -22.02
N VAL A 308 -17.38 -2.85 -20.78
CA VAL A 308 -16.41 -3.34 -19.77
C VAL A 308 -16.63 -4.82 -19.48
N ASP A 309 -17.87 -5.26 -19.32
CA ASP A 309 -18.21 -6.66 -19.05
C ASP A 309 -17.93 -7.59 -20.25
N GLN A 310 -18.01 -7.09 -21.49
CA GLN A 310 -17.52 -7.82 -22.67
C GLN A 310 -16.00 -7.93 -22.63
N MET A 311 -15.29 -6.84 -22.35
CA MET A 311 -13.83 -6.87 -22.24
C MET A 311 -13.33 -7.79 -21.12
N GLU A 312 -14.05 -7.91 -20.00
CA GLU A 312 -13.73 -8.88 -18.92
C GLU A 312 -13.65 -10.32 -19.44
N ARG A 313 -14.42 -10.67 -20.49
CA ARG A 313 -14.44 -12.03 -21.06
C ARG A 313 -13.17 -12.37 -21.84
N LEU A 314 -12.33 -11.39 -22.17
CA LEU A 314 -11.05 -11.64 -22.81
C LEU A 314 -10.11 -12.36 -21.83
N PRO A 315 -9.43 -13.45 -22.24
CA PRO A 315 -8.57 -14.22 -21.34
C PRO A 315 -7.50 -13.38 -20.63
N ALA A 316 -6.92 -12.39 -21.29
CA ALA A 316 -5.92 -11.49 -20.70
C ALA A 316 -6.52 -10.63 -19.58
N VAL A 317 -7.71 -10.07 -19.80
CA VAL A 317 -8.41 -9.21 -18.83
C VAL A 317 -8.92 -10.05 -17.66
N ALA A 318 -9.55 -11.20 -17.93
CA ALA A 318 -10.04 -12.12 -16.90
C ALA A 318 -8.91 -12.55 -15.95
N LYS A 319 -7.76 -12.96 -16.50
CA LYS A 319 -6.58 -13.32 -15.71
C LYS A 319 -6.09 -12.17 -14.83
N CYS A 320 -5.99 -10.95 -15.37
CA CYS A 320 -5.61 -9.77 -14.58
C CYS A 320 -6.60 -9.51 -13.44
N TYR A 321 -7.90 -9.61 -13.74
CA TYR A 321 -8.93 -9.29 -12.77
C TYR A 321 -9.04 -10.35 -11.67
N ASP A 322 -9.01 -11.63 -12.03
CA ASP A 322 -9.03 -12.73 -11.06
C ASP A 322 -7.76 -12.68 -10.19
N LYS A 323 -6.61 -12.34 -10.76
CA LYS A 323 -5.38 -12.15 -9.97
C LYS A 323 -5.50 -10.97 -9.02
N TRP A 324 -6.07 -9.85 -9.47
CA TRP A 324 -6.32 -8.70 -8.60
C TRP A 324 -7.25 -9.06 -7.43
N LEU A 325 -8.33 -9.80 -7.67
CA LEU A 325 -9.26 -10.26 -6.62
C LEU A 325 -8.58 -11.19 -5.62
N GLU A 326 -7.75 -12.13 -6.08
CA GLU A 326 -6.95 -13.01 -5.23
C GLU A 326 -6.06 -12.18 -4.28
N LEU A 327 -5.38 -11.18 -4.82
CA LEU A 327 -4.49 -10.30 -4.07
C LEU A 327 -5.25 -9.43 -3.06
N GLN A 328 -6.41 -8.88 -3.44
CA GLN A 328 -7.27 -8.16 -2.50
C GLN A 328 -7.74 -9.08 -1.36
N GLY A 329 -8.07 -10.34 -1.66
CA GLY A 329 -8.44 -11.34 -0.66
C GLY A 329 -7.30 -11.65 0.32
N GLN A 330 -6.08 -11.81 -0.19
CA GLN A 330 -4.89 -12.03 0.64
C GLN A 330 -4.66 -10.83 1.57
N VAL A 331 -4.68 -9.60 1.06
CA VAL A 331 -4.52 -8.39 1.88
C VAL A 331 -5.64 -8.28 2.90
N GLN A 332 -6.90 -8.45 2.49
CA GLN A 332 -8.06 -8.32 3.37
C GLN A 332 -8.05 -9.36 4.48
N SER A 333 -7.59 -10.60 4.23
CA SER A 333 -7.47 -11.64 5.26
C SER A 333 -6.62 -11.26 6.47
N TYR A 334 -5.68 -10.31 6.30
CA TYR A 334 -4.88 -9.77 7.41
C TYR A 334 -5.65 -8.77 8.28
N TYR A 335 -6.69 -8.13 7.75
CA TYR A 335 -7.43 -7.04 8.41
C TYR A 335 -8.85 -7.44 8.84
N THR A 336 -9.53 -8.27 8.04
CA THR A 336 -10.90 -8.74 8.29
C THR A 336 -11.02 -10.20 7.85
N GLY A 337 -11.64 -11.05 8.66
CA GLY A 337 -11.82 -12.48 8.36
C GLY A 337 -12.91 -12.78 7.33
N GLU A 338 -13.31 -11.80 6.50
CA GLU A 338 -14.41 -11.94 5.54
C GLU A 338 -13.88 -12.20 4.13
N ALA A 339 -14.55 -13.09 3.38
CA ALA A 339 -14.18 -13.45 2.03
C ALA A 339 -14.54 -12.35 1.02
N VAL A 340 -13.62 -12.04 0.10
CA VAL A 340 -13.84 -11.06 -0.98
C VAL A 340 -14.90 -11.55 -1.96
N ARG A 341 -15.94 -10.75 -2.17
CA ARG A 341 -17.01 -11.03 -3.15
C ARG A 341 -16.57 -10.66 -4.56
N ARG A 342 -16.61 -11.60 -5.51
CA ARG A 342 -16.40 -11.35 -6.95
C ARG A 342 -17.61 -10.60 -7.53
N LEU A 343 -17.41 -9.35 -7.92
CA LEU A 343 -18.36 -8.55 -8.70
C LEU A 343 -17.95 -8.56 -10.19
N PRO A 344 -18.84 -8.23 -11.13
CA PRO A 344 -18.43 -7.88 -12.50
C PRO A 344 -17.48 -6.69 -12.48
N LEU A 345 -16.54 -6.64 -13.43
CA LEU A 345 -15.53 -5.58 -13.49
C LEU A 345 -16.16 -4.19 -13.61
N SER A 346 -17.26 -4.05 -14.35
CA SER A 346 -18.02 -2.80 -14.45
C SER A 346 -18.61 -2.30 -13.12
N LYS A 347 -18.75 -3.18 -12.12
CA LYS A 347 -19.33 -2.86 -10.81
C LYS A 347 -18.27 -2.63 -9.73
N GLN A 348 -16.99 -2.81 -10.04
CA GLN A 348 -15.91 -2.49 -9.12
C GLN A 348 -15.62 -0.99 -9.13
N ASN A 349 -15.68 -0.37 -7.95
CA ASN A 349 -15.53 1.07 -7.81
C ASN A 349 -14.09 1.52 -8.11
N GLU A 350 -13.12 0.67 -7.80
CA GLU A 350 -11.70 0.84 -8.04
C GLU A 350 -11.43 1.01 -9.54
N PHE A 351 -12.19 0.31 -10.39
CA PHE A 351 -11.97 0.28 -11.83
C PHE A 351 -12.84 1.27 -12.60
N ARG A 352 -13.41 2.30 -11.95
CA ARG A 352 -14.21 3.35 -12.62
C ARG A 352 -13.46 4.04 -13.77
N ALA A 353 -12.12 4.05 -13.72
CA ALA A 353 -11.27 4.56 -14.79
C ALA A 353 -11.48 3.80 -16.12
N ILE A 354 -11.84 2.51 -16.09
CA ILE A 354 -12.06 1.70 -17.29
C ILE A 354 -13.30 2.21 -18.05
N GLN A 355 -14.39 2.52 -17.36
CA GLN A 355 -15.56 3.09 -18.03
C GLN A 355 -15.26 4.46 -18.65
N ASN A 356 -14.39 5.27 -18.03
CA ASN A 356 -13.92 6.51 -18.63
C ASN A 356 -13.06 6.26 -19.87
N ALA A 357 -12.20 5.24 -19.86
CA ALA A 357 -11.43 4.84 -21.05
C ALA A 357 -12.34 4.37 -22.19
N VAL A 358 -13.41 3.62 -21.90
CA VAL A 358 -14.45 3.27 -22.90
C VAL A 358 -15.05 4.52 -23.54
N ILE A 359 -15.43 5.51 -22.73
CA ILE A 359 -16.02 6.76 -23.21
C ILE A 359 -15.00 7.56 -24.03
N GLN A 360 -13.74 7.59 -23.62
CA GLN A 360 -12.66 8.22 -24.35
C GLN A 360 -12.52 7.61 -25.75
N GLU A 361 -12.43 6.28 -25.87
CA GLU A 361 -12.31 5.62 -27.17
C GLU A 361 -13.56 5.80 -28.05
N ALA A 362 -14.75 5.83 -27.45
CA ALA A 362 -15.99 6.15 -28.17
C ALA A 362 -15.97 7.60 -28.71
N GLU A 363 -15.47 8.57 -27.93
CA GLU A 363 -15.30 9.95 -28.39
C GLU A 363 -14.26 10.07 -29.50
N ARG A 364 -13.15 9.33 -29.44
CA ARG A 364 -12.16 9.30 -30.52
C ARG A 364 -12.78 8.85 -31.84
N ILE A 365 -13.58 7.78 -31.81
CA ILE A 365 -14.30 7.27 -32.99
C ILE A 365 -15.28 8.31 -33.52
N ARG A 366 -16.05 8.95 -32.62
CA ARG A 366 -17.04 9.98 -32.97
C ARG A 366 -16.39 11.21 -33.61
N LEU A 367 -15.26 11.67 -33.06
CA LEU A 367 -14.51 12.82 -33.57
C LEU A 367 -13.70 12.48 -34.82
N GLY A 368 -13.50 11.20 -35.11
CA GLY A 368 -12.64 10.76 -36.22
C GLY A 368 -11.18 11.06 -35.98
N GLU A 369 -10.74 10.98 -34.73
CA GLU A 369 -9.34 11.15 -34.39
C GLU A 369 -8.50 10.04 -35.03
N ILE A 370 -7.43 10.46 -35.69
CA ILE A 370 -6.45 9.56 -36.26
C ILE A 370 -5.45 9.20 -35.17
N SER A 371 -5.33 7.90 -34.92
CA SER A 371 -4.34 7.31 -34.03
C SER A 371 -3.08 6.93 -34.82
N PHE A 372 -1.96 6.74 -34.14
CA PHE A 372 -0.71 6.28 -34.73
C PHE A 372 -0.13 5.21 -33.82
N GLU A 373 -0.01 3.99 -34.34
CA GLU A 373 0.48 2.81 -33.61
C GLU A 373 1.97 2.60 -33.89
N ASP A 374 2.78 3.61 -33.55
CA ASP A 374 4.19 3.70 -33.89
C ASP A 374 5.10 3.79 -32.65
N GLU A 375 4.71 3.19 -31.52
CA GLU A 375 5.51 3.23 -30.28
C GLU A 375 6.96 2.77 -30.46
N ALA A 376 7.19 1.79 -31.34
CA ALA A 376 8.54 1.30 -31.66
C ALA A 376 9.39 2.28 -32.48
N ILE A 377 8.80 3.34 -33.06
CA ILE A 377 9.50 4.26 -33.98
C ILE A 377 10.74 4.90 -33.34
N GLY A 378 10.66 5.27 -32.06
CA GLY A 378 11.76 5.93 -31.35
C GLY A 378 13.04 5.10 -31.25
N THR A 379 12.94 3.77 -31.44
CA THR A 379 14.09 2.85 -31.38
C THR A 379 14.77 2.66 -32.74
N VAL A 380 14.10 3.00 -33.85
CA VAL A 380 14.56 2.68 -35.21
C VAL A 380 14.64 3.90 -36.13
N ASP A 381 14.11 5.05 -35.72
CA ASP A 381 13.94 6.22 -36.59
C ASP A 381 15.18 7.10 -36.80
N GLU A 382 16.25 6.80 -36.07
CA GLU A 382 17.60 7.35 -36.29
C GLU A 382 18.56 6.19 -36.64
N PRO A 383 18.37 5.54 -37.81
CA PRO A 383 19.19 4.39 -38.20
C PRO A 383 20.65 4.80 -38.38
N GLU A 384 21.56 3.98 -37.86
CA GLU A 384 22.97 4.35 -37.69
C GLU A 384 23.83 4.22 -38.96
N ASN A 385 23.23 3.96 -40.11
CA ASN A 385 23.96 3.49 -41.26
C ASN A 385 24.29 4.61 -42.25
N MET A 386 25.58 4.99 -42.36
CA MET A 386 26.15 5.56 -43.59
C MET A 386 27.69 5.42 -43.61
N TYR A 387 28.15 4.57 -44.52
CA TYR A 387 29.50 4.21 -45.01
C TYR A 387 30.80 4.72 -44.35
N ARG A 388 31.79 3.80 -44.28
CA ARG A 388 33.26 3.84 -43.99
C ARG A 388 33.78 4.69 -42.83
N THR A 389 33.28 5.90 -42.61
CA THR A 389 33.53 6.74 -41.41
C THR A 389 32.81 6.20 -40.17
N ALA A 390 31.86 5.27 -40.36
CA ALA A 390 31.02 4.68 -39.32
C ALA A 390 31.77 3.78 -38.33
N GLU A 391 32.86 3.11 -38.70
CA GLU A 391 33.44 2.06 -37.86
C GLU A 391 34.14 2.62 -36.61
N LEU A 392 34.91 3.70 -36.75
CA LEU A 392 35.58 4.34 -35.62
C LEU A 392 34.57 4.89 -34.60
N TYR A 393 33.55 5.59 -35.06
CA TYR A 393 32.51 6.16 -34.18
C TYR A 393 31.59 5.09 -33.61
N ARG A 394 31.31 4.01 -34.36
CA ARG A 394 30.60 2.84 -33.85
C ARG A 394 31.39 2.16 -32.74
N GLN A 395 32.70 1.98 -32.90
CA GLN A 395 33.55 1.42 -31.84
C GLN A 395 33.55 2.28 -30.58
N MET A 396 33.75 3.60 -30.72
CA MET A 396 33.66 4.54 -29.59
C MET A 396 32.27 4.47 -28.94
N ARG A 397 31.19 4.47 -29.72
CA ARG A 397 29.81 4.35 -29.22
C ARG A 397 29.59 3.04 -28.47
N ASN A 398 30.06 1.92 -29.01
CA ASN A 398 29.93 0.61 -28.37
C ASN A 398 30.62 0.61 -27.01
N ILE A 399 31.83 1.16 -26.92
CA ILE A 399 32.54 1.34 -25.65
C ILE A 399 31.70 2.21 -24.69
N ILE A 400 31.18 3.34 -25.16
CA ILE A 400 30.36 4.26 -24.34
C ILE A 400 29.09 3.58 -23.78
N HIS A 401 28.47 2.67 -24.54
CA HIS A 401 27.23 1.99 -24.15
C HIS A 401 27.47 0.62 -23.51
N ASP A 402 28.72 0.18 -23.37
CA ASP A 402 29.04 -1.09 -22.72
C ASP A 402 29.09 -0.92 -21.21
N GLU A 403 28.00 -1.32 -20.54
CA GLU A 403 27.88 -1.26 -19.09
C GLU A 403 28.86 -2.18 -18.34
N SER A 404 29.54 -3.10 -19.04
CA SER A 404 30.57 -3.94 -18.44
C SER A 404 31.92 -3.24 -18.28
N LEU A 405 32.12 -2.11 -18.96
CA LEU A 405 33.34 -1.30 -18.88
C LEU A 405 33.24 -0.26 -17.74
N SER A 406 34.41 0.13 -17.22
CA SER A 406 34.49 1.15 -16.18
C SER A 406 34.05 2.52 -16.68
N LEU A 407 33.59 3.39 -15.76
CA LEU A 407 33.24 4.77 -16.11
C LEU A 407 34.43 5.51 -16.75
N ASP A 408 35.65 5.28 -16.27
CA ASP A 408 36.86 5.89 -16.83
C ASP A 408 37.11 5.50 -18.30
N GLU A 409 36.87 4.23 -18.66
CA GLU A 409 37.01 3.75 -20.04
C GLU A 409 35.94 4.34 -20.96
N ARG A 410 34.72 4.47 -20.44
CA ARG A 410 33.57 5.06 -21.15
C ARG A 410 33.76 6.56 -21.35
N ASP A 411 34.23 7.27 -20.32
CA ASP A 411 34.57 8.70 -20.37
C ASP A 411 35.71 8.97 -21.34
N TYR A 412 36.74 8.12 -21.35
CA TYR A 412 37.82 8.22 -22.33
C TYR A 412 37.29 8.10 -23.76
N ALA A 413 36.36 7.17 -24.02
CA ALA A 413 35.75 7.04 -25.35
C ALA A 413 34.91 8.26 -25.74
N VAL A 414 34.21 8.90 -24.79
CA VAL A 414 33.53 10.19 -25.03
C VAL A 414 34.54 11.27 -25.44
N GLU A 415 35.67 11.37 -24.74
CA GLU A 415 36.72 12.36 -25.06
C GLU A 415 37.37 12.11 -26.43
N GLN A 416 37.60 10.85 -26.79
CA GLN A 416 38.07 10.49 -28.13
C GLN A 416 37.06 10.84 -29.23
N MET A 417 35.76 10.82 -28.92
CA MET A 417 34.70 11.23 -29.85
C MET A 417 34.48 12.76 -29.89
N ARG A 418 34.77 13.46 -28.79
CA ARG A 418 34.68 14.93 -28.69
C ARG A 418 35.69 15.62 -29.60
N GLN A 419 36.94 15.17 -29.62
CA GLN A 419 38.00 15.77 -30.46
C GLN A 419 37.63 15.90 -31.95
N PRO A 420 37.15 14.85 -32.65
CA PRO A 420 36.69 14.98 -34.02
C PRO A 420 35.41 15.83 -34.14
N ALA A 421 34.49 15.79 -33.17
CA ALA A 421 33.31 16.65 -33.19
C ALA A 421 33.70 18.15 -33.17
N GLU A 422 34.69 18.51 -32.35
CA GLU A 422 35.27 19.87 -32.28
C GLU A 422 36.01 20.27 -33.56
N ARG A 423 36.64 19.30 -34.25
CA ARG A 423 37.27 19.51 -35.56
C ARG A 423 36.28 19.61 -36.73
N GLY A 424 34.98 19.51 -36.47
CA GLY A 424 33.95 19.71 -37.49
C GLY A 424 33.43 18.42 -38.13
N TYR A 425 33.87 17.22 -37.70
CA TYR A 425 33.40 15.99 -38.32
C TYR A 425 31.90 15.78 -38.03
N PRO A 426 31.03 15.80 -39.06
CA PRO A 426 29.59 15.96 -38.86
C PRO A 426 28.93 14.76 -38.16
N TYR A 427 29.46 13.55 -38.37
CA TYR A 427 28.97 12.35 -37.68
C TYR A 427 29.41 12.29 -36.21
N ALA A 428 30.62 12.76 -35.88
CA ALA A 428 31.05 12.89 -34.49
C ALA A 428 30.18 13.92 -33.75
N GLN A 429 29.86 15.04 -34.42
CA GLN A 429 28.93 16.04 -33.89
C GLN A 429 27.53 15.47 -33.68
N HIS A 430 27.00 14.67 -34.63
CA HIS A 430 25.73 13.96 -34.45
C HIS A 430 25.75 13.06 -33.21
N GLN A 431 26.81 12.26 -33.04
CA GLN A 431 26.92 11.36 -31.88
C GLN A 431 27.05 12.13 -30.57
N MET A 432 27.81 13.23 -30.53
CA MET A 432 27.85 14.11 -29.35
C MET A 432 26.46 14.65 -29.01
N GLY A 433 25.67 15.04 -30.02
CA GLY A 433 24.28 15.46 -29.83
C GLY A 433 23.43 14.36 -29.19
N LYS A 434 23.55 13.11 -29.67
CA LYS A 434 22.86 11.96 -29.07
C LYS A 434 23.29 11.70 -27.64
N LEU A 435 24.58 11.76 -27.32
CA LEU A 435 25.08 11.56 -25.96
C LEU A 435 24.47 12.55 -24.97
N TYR A 436 24.48 13.84 -25.31
CA TYR A 436 23.89 14.87 -24.46
C TYR A 436 22.36 14.76 -24.36
N ARG A 437 21.68 14.23 -25.38
CA ARG A 437 20.24 13.98 -25.32
C ARG A 437 19.89 12.77 -24.45
N ASP A 438 20.62 11.66 -24.64
CA ASP A 438 20.26 10.35 -24.10
C ASP A 438 20.85 10.09 -22.70
N GLY A 439 21.88 10.85 -22.29
CA GLY A 439 22.35 10.86 -20.90
C GLY A 439 23.14 9.62 -20.46
N THR A 440 23.70 8.86 -21.40
CA THR A 440 24.23 7.51 -21.12
C THR A 440 25.48 7.52 -20.23
N VAL A 441 26.38 8.48 -20.47
CA VAL A 441 27.68 8.63 -19.78
C VAL A 441 27.93 10.10 -19.44
N VAL A 442 27.40 11.02 -20.24
CA VAL A 442 27.37 12.46 -19.94
C VAL A 442 26.05 12.81 -19.25
N ILE A 443 26.08 13.82 -18.38
CA ILE A 443 24.85 14.40 -17.82
C ILE A 443 23.99 14.91 -18.99
N PRO A 444 22.71 14.50 -19.09
CA PRO A 444 21.83 15.00 -20.14
C PRO A 444 21.77 16.54 -20.14
N ASP A 445 21.92 17.14 -21.32
CA ASP A 445 21.85 18.59 -21.53
C ASP A 445 21.26 18.84 -22.93
N MET A 446 19.98 19.23 -22.95
CA MET A 446 19.25 19.43 -24.20
C MET A 446 19.77 20.62 -25.00
N VAL A 447 20.31 21.65 -24.34
CA VAL A 447 20.90 22.82 -24.99
C VAL A 447 22.18 22.40 -25.72
N MET A 448 23.05 21.64 -25.07
CA MET A 448 24.25 21.10 -25.69
C MET A 448 23.92 20.11 -26.81
N ALA A 449 22.92 19.24 -26.62
CA ALA A 449 22.44 18.35 -27.68
C ALA A 449 22.00 19.14 -28.92
N LYS A 450 21.20 20.19 -28.73
CA LYS A 450 20.76 21.11 -29.78
C LYS A 450 21.93 21.75 -30.53
N GLU A 451 22.95 22.25 -29.81
CA GLU A 451 24.12 22.88 -30.43
C GLU A 451 24.92 21.90 -31.32
N TRP A 452 25.15 20.68 -30.83
CA TRP A 452 25.85 19.66 -31.59
C TRP A 452 25.06 19.19 -32.80
N PHE A 453 23.74 18.97 -32.65
CA PHE A 453 22.87 18.63 -33.76
C PHE A 453 22.80 19.76 -34.80
N LEU A 454 22.77 21.04 -34.38
CA LEU A 454 22.81 22.19 -35.30
C LEU A 454 24.08 22.19 -36.15
N LYS A 455 25.25 21.96 -35.56
CA LYS A 455 26.53 21.89 -36.29
C LYS A 455 26.53 20.78 -37.33
N ALA A 456 26.01 19.59 -36.97
CA ALA A 456 25.92 18.47 -37.89
C ALA A 456 24.84 18.66 -38.97
N ALA A 457 23.69 19.25 -38.61
CA ALA A 457 22.57 19.51 -39.49
C ALA A 457 22.90 20.59 -40.55
N ALA A 458 23.72 21.57 -40.20
CA ALA A 458 24.25 22.58 -41.11
C ALA A 458 25.19 21.99 -42.19
N GLN A 459 25.72 20.79 -41.96
CA GLN A 459 26.52 20.01 -42.91
C GLN A 459 25.68 18.95 -43.64
N GLU A 460 24.36 19.17 -43.72
CA GLU A 460 23.42 18.34 -44.48
C GLU A 460 23.26 16.89 -43.99
N VAL A 461 23.67 16.57 -42.76
CA VAL A 461 23.41 15.24 -42.18
C VAL A 461 21.93 15.09 -41.86
N ALA A 462 21.19 14.37 -42.72
CA ALA A 462 19.75 14.13 -42.59
C ALA A 462 19.32 13.58 -41.23
N ALA A 463 20.11 12.66 -40.64
CA ALA A 463 19.86 12.11 -39.31
C ALA A 463 19.93 13.19 -38.21
N SER A 464 20.84 14.16 -38.34
CA SER A 464 20.96 15.30 -37.40
C SER A 464 19.87 16.33 -37.61
N GLN A 465 19.49 16.60 -38.86
CA GLN A 465 18.35 17.48 -39.17
C GLN A 465 17.05 16.91 -38.58
N TYR A 466 16.85 15.60 -38.71
CA TYR A 466 15.73 14.90 -38.10
C TYR A 466 15.77 14.91 -36.57
N ALA A 467 16.91 14.56 -35.96
CA ALA A 467 17.09 14.58 -34.50
C ALA A 467 16.86 15.99 -33.92
N LEU A 468 17.36 17.02 -34.60
CA LEU A 468 17.15 18.41 -34.25
C LEU A 468 15.67 18.82 -34.37
N GLY A 469 15.00 18.39 -35.46
CA GLY A 469 13.56 18.57 -35.62
C GLY A 469 12.77 17.95 -34.46
N LYS A 470 13.13 16.71 -34.05
CA LYS A 470 12.50 16.04 -32.89
C LYS A 470 12.73 16.81 -31.60
N LEU A 471 13.95 17.29 -31.38
CA LEU A 471 14.30 18.05 -30.18
C LEU A 471 13.50 19.35 -30.08
N PHE A 472 13.36 20.08 -31.20
CA PHE A 472 12.55 21.29 -31.26
C PHE A 472 11.03 21.05 -31.08
N LEU A 473 10.54 19.87 -31.47
CA LEU A 473 9.14 19.45 -31.28
C LEU A 473 8.88 18.77 -29.92
N SER A 474 9.91 18.58 -29.10
CA SER A 474 9.75 18.02 -27.75
C SER A 474 9.05 18.99 -26.80
N ASP A 475 8.61 18.47 -25.66
CA ASP A 475 7.97 19.27 -24.60
C ASP A 475 8.98 19.93 -23.65
N ASP A 476 10.28 19.82 -23.93
CA ASP A 476 11.34 20.46 -23.16
C ASP A 476 11.36 21.98 -23.37
N ALA A 477 11.11 22.74 -22.31
CA ALA A 477 10.94 24.19 -22.37
C ALA A 477 12.21 24.96 -22.82
N GLU A 478 13.42 24.41 -22.64
CA GLU A 478 14.68 25.08 -22.96
C GLU A 478 15.03 25.02 -24.45
N VAL A 479 14.51 24.01 -25.14
CA VAL A 479 14.80 23.78 -26.56
C VAL A 479 13.57 23.85 -27.45
N ARG A 480 12.35 23.73 -26.92
CA ARG A 480 11.12 23.70 -27.71
C ARG A 480 10.97 24.94 -28.60
N ASN A 481 10.88 24.69 -29.91
CA ASN A 481 10.53 25.68 -30.93
C ASN A 481 9.83 24.97 -32.09
N PRO A 482 8.50 24.86 -32.07
CA PRO A 482 7.78 24.04 -33.04
C PRO A 482 7.93 24.53 -34.48
N ALA A 483 8.12 25.84 -34.71
CA ALA A 483 8.34 26.40 -36.04
C ALA A 483 9.68 25.93 -36.63
N GLU A 484 10.77 26.01 -35.85
CA GLU A 484 12.07 25.46 -36.25
C GLU A 484 12.02 23.94 -36.37
N GLY A 485 11.29 23.26 -35.50
CA GLY A 485 11.08 21.82 -35.56
C GLY A 485 10.48 21.37 -36.88
N MET A 486 9.40 22.01 -37.33
CA MET A 486 8.78 21.76 -38.63
C MET A 486 9.74 22.07 -39.78
N ARG A 487 10.49 23.19 -39.72
CA ARG A 487 11.46 23.56 -40.75
C ARG A 487 12.56 22.50 -40.89
N TRP A 488 13.15 22.05 -39.78
CA TRP A 488 14.20 21.03 -39.82
C TRP A 488 13.68 19.66 -40.26
N MET A 489 12.44 19.31 -39.92
CA MET A 489 11.78 18.12 -40.46
C MET A 489 11.64 18.20 -41.98
N GLU A 490 11.19 19.35 -42.53
CA GLU A 490 11.09 19.54 -43.98
C GLU A 490 12.44 19.40 -44.69
N VAL A 491 13.49 20.01 -44.14
CA VAL A 491 14.86 19.88 -44.67
C VAL A 491 15.35 18.43 -44.60
N ALA A 492 15.14 17.74 -43.48
CA ALA A 492 15.52 16.34 -43.34
C ALA A 492 14.80 15.44 -44.37
N ALA A 493 13.50 15.68 -44.59
CA ALA A 493 12.70 14.96 -45.59
C ALA A 493 13.15 15.25 -47.03
N GLN A 494 13.56 16.48 -47.33
CA GLN A 494 14.16 16.83 -48.63
C GLN A 494 15.50 16.14 -48.84
N ASN A 495 16.28 15.95 -47.77
CA ASN A 495 17.56 15.25 -47.78
C ASN A 495 17.44 13.72 -47.63
N GLY A 496 16.26 13.15 -47.86
CA GLY A 496 16.04 11.70 -47.94
C GLY A 496 15.72 11.00 -46.61
N SER A 497 15.44 11.74 -45.52
CA SER A 497 14.93 11.11 -44.30
C SER A 497 13.45 10.75 -44.44
N HIS A 498 13.18 9.50 -44.78
CA HIS A 498 11.81 8.96 -44.81
C HIS A 498 11.14 8.99 -43.42
N TYR A 499 11.88 8.93 -42.32
CA TYR A 499 11.30 9.13 -40.98
C TYR A 499 10.86 10.58 -40.74
N ALA A 500 11.60 11.57 -41.24
CA ALA A 500 11.18 12.97 -41.20
C ALA A 500 9.93 13.21 -42.05
N ALA A 501 9.88 12.65 -43.27
CA ALA A 501 8.71 12.70 -44.13
C ALA A 501 7.47 12.10 -43.44
N TYR A 502 7.62 10.90 -42.85
CA TYR A 502 6.53 10.30 -42.07
C TYR A 502 6.04 11.21 -40.93
N ARG A 503 6.95 11.80 -40.13
CA ARG A 503 6.58 12.72 -39.06
C ARG A 503 5.84 13.96 -39.56
N LEU A 504 6.30 14.59 -40.66
CA LEU A 504 5.58 15.70 -41.29
C LEU A 504 4.16 15.30 -41.68
N GLY A 505 3.99 14.11 -42.26
CA GLY A 505 2.69 13.53 -42.58
C GLY A 505 1.77 13.47 -41.35
N LYS A 506 2.28 13.00 -40.21
CA LYS A 506 1.52 12.97 -38.94
C LYS A 506 1.12 14.35 -38.46
N GLU A 507 2.06 15.30 -38.44
CA GLU A 507 1.82 16.66 -37.94
C GLU A 507 0.76 17.38 -38.77
N TYR A 508 0.82 17.25 -40.10
CA TYR A 508 -0.20 17.81 -41.00
C TYR A 508 -1.57 17.11 -40.90
N LEU A 509 -1.63 15.83 -40.53
CA LEU A 509 -2.91 15.14 -40.26
C LEU A 509 -3.54 15.56 -38.93
N ARG A 510 -2.73 15.69 -37.87
CA ARG A 510 -3.18 16.08 -36.53
C ARG A 510 -3.65 17.52 -36.50
N GLY A 511 -2.87 18.41 -37.08
CA GLY A 511 -3.18 19.84 -37.07
C GLY A 511 -2.91 20.55 -35.74
N GLU A 512 -2.08 19.96 -34.85
CA GLU A 512 -1.79 20.49 -33.51
C GLU A 512 -0.67 21.54 -33.54
N VAL A 513 0.45 21.22 -34.19
CA VAL A 513 1.62 22.11 -34.33
C VAL A 513 1.47 23.07 -35.52
N VAL A 514 0.88 22.58 -36.60
CA VAL A 514 0.59 23.32 -37.83
C VAL A 514 -0.88 23.18 -38.18
N LYS A 515 -1.44 24.04 -39.02
CA LYS A 515 -2.82 23.86 -39.49
C LYS A 515 -2.95 22.54 -40.25
N LYS A 516 -4.00 21.76 -39.95
CA LYS A 516 -4.31 20.51 -40.65
C LYS A 516 -4.35 20.72 -42.17
N ASP A 517 -3.61 19.91 -42.91
CA ASP A 517 -3.51 19.93 -44.38
C ASP A 517 -3.38 18.50 -44.91
N VAL A 518 -4.51 17.91 -45.29
CA VAL A 518 -4.58 16.50 -45.72
C VAL A 518 -3.79 16.26 -47.02
N PRO A 519 -3.91 17.09 -48.08
CA PRO A 519 -3.08 16.93 -49.28
C PRO A 519 -1.57 16.95 -48.98
N LYS A 520 -1.08 17.92 -48.18
CA LYS A 520 0.34 17.99 -47.82
C LYS A 520 0.77 16.80 -46.97
N ALA A 521 -0.09 16.32 -46.07
CA ALA A 521 0.19 15.10 -45.32
C ALA A 521 0.33 13.87 -46.23
N MET A 522 -0.58 13.70 -47.19
CA MET A 522 -0.56 12.59 -48.13
C MET A 522 0.69 12.60 -49.01
N ASP A 523 1.17 13.77 -49.45
CA ASP A 523 2.43 13.89 -50.20
C ASP A 523 3.61 13.33 -49.41
N TYR A 524 3.80 13.78 -48.17
CA TYR A 524 4.91 13.28 -47.34
C TYR A 524 4.76 11.81 -46.97
N LEU A 525 3.54 11.34 -46.69
CA LEU A 525 3.29 9.93 -46.38
C LEU A 525 3.59 9.03 -47.57
N ASN A 526 3.18 9.42 -48.79
CA ASN A 526 3.48 8.67 -50.01
C ASN A 526 4.98 8.59 -50.26
N ARG A 527 5.68 9.73 -50.25
CA ARG A 527 7.15 9.76 -50.40
C ARG A 527 7.85 8.87 -49.36
N SER A 528 7.45 9.00 -48.10
CA SER A 528 7.99 8.16 -47.03
C SER A 528 7.72 6.67 -47.24
N ALA A 529 6.53 6.30 -47.74
CA ALA A 529 6.13 4.92 -47.94
C ALA A 529 6.84 4.28 -49.14
N GLU A 530 7.05 5.05 -50.21
CA GLU A 530 7.84 4.69 -51.39
C GLU A 530 9.31 4.44 -51.02
N ASP A 531 9.86 5.24 -50.10
CA ASP A 531 11.20 5.04 -49.51
C ASP A 531 11.27 3.87 -48.51
N GLY A 532 10.21 3.07 -48.37
CA GLY A 532 10.19 1.85 -47.58
C GLY A 532 9.81 2.02 -46.10
N ASN A 533 9.38 3.19 -45.66
CA ASN A 533 9.00 3.40 -44.26
C ASN A 533 7.73 2.60 -43.88
N GLN A 534 7.88 1.52 -43.12
CA GLN A 534 6.76 0.67 -42.70
C GLN A 534 5.64 1.42 -41.96
N PHE A 535 5.94 2.50 -41.23
CA PHE A 535 4.95 3.24 -40.46
C PHE A 535 4.12 4.15 -41.37
N ALA A 536 4.75 4.72 -42.40
CA ALA A 536 4.06 5.51 -43.42
C ALA A 536 3.17 4.62 -44.29
N GLN A 537 3.68 3.45 -44.71
CA GLN A 537 2.90 2.44 -45.45
C GLN A 537 1.67 1.99 -44.65
N TYR A 538 1.84 1.64 -43.37
CA TYR A 538 0.72 1.32 -42.49
C TYR A 538 -0.29 2.47 -42.38
N THR A 539 0.20 3.70 -42.22
CA THR A 539 -0.65 4.89 -42.09
C THR A 539 -1.46 5.15 -43.37
N LEU A 540 -0.84 5.09 -44.55
CA LEU A 540 -1.55 5.19 -45.83
C LEU A 540 -2.59 4.09 -45.98
N GLY A 541 -2.19 2.84 -45.70
CA GLY A 541 -3.07 1.69 -45.74
C GLY A 541 -4.32 1.90 -44.89
N LYS A 542 -4.14 2.40 -43.66
CA LYS A 542 -5.22 2.75 -42.74
C LYS A 542 -6.07 3.91 -43.24
N LEU A 543 -5.49 4.99 -43.78
CA LEU A 543 -6.23 6.15 -44.29
C LEU A 543 -7.16 5.75 -45.45
N TYR A 544 -6.65 5.00 -46.43
CA TYR A 544 -7.44 4.49 -47.54
C TYR A 544 -8.51 3.48 -47.11
N LEU A 545 -8.24 2.68 -46.06
CA LEU A 545 -9.24 1.75 -45.53
C LEU A 545 -10.40 2.47 -44.83
N MET A 546 -10.09 3.52 -44.06
CA MET A 546 -11.07 4.29 -43.30
C MET A 546 -11.93 5.22 -44.17
N GLY A 547 -11.37 5.78 -45.25
CA GLY A 547 -12.14 6.61 -46.19
C GLY A 547 -12.61 7.98 -45.64
N ARG A 548 -12.07 8.45 -44.51
CA ARG A 548 -12.52 9.70 -43.84
C ARG A 548 -11.79 10.94 -44.34
N GLU A 549 -10.46 10.90 -44.36
CA GLU A 549 -9.61 12.02 -44.81
C GLU A 549 -9.38 11.99 -46.33
N VAL A 550 -9.35 10.78 -46.89
CA VAL A 550 -9.18 10.50 -48.31
C VAL A 550 -10.28 9.53 -48.77
N PRO A 551 -10.67 9.52 -50.06
CA PRO A 551 -11.63 8.55 -50.57
C PRO A 551 -11.22 7.11 -50.23
N GLN A 552 -12.19 6.28 -49.87
CA GLN A 552 -11.93 4.88 -49.57
C GLN A 552 -11.42 4.15 -50.80
N ASP A 553 -10.28 3.47 -50.67
CA ASP A 553 -9.70 2.62 -51.71
C ASP A 553 -9.14 1.35 -51.07
N ARG A 554 -9.87 0.24 -51.23
CA ARG A 554 -9.51 -1.03 -50.58
C ARG A 554 -8.28 -1.68 -51.22
N GLU A 555 -8.02 -1.44 -52.51
CA GLU A 555 -6.87 -2.00 -53.21
C GLU A 555 -5.60 -1.27 -52.81
N LEU A 556 -5.61 0.06 -52.76
CA LEU A 556 -4.49 0.85 -52.23
C LEU A 556 -4.28 0.58 -50.74
N ALA A 557 -5.35 0.41 -49.97
CA ALA A 557 -5.24 0.02 -48.57
C ALA A 557 -4.51 -1.32 -48.42
N LYS A 558 -4.96 -2.35 -49.15
CA LYS A 558 -4.33 -3.68 -49.14
C LYS A 558 -2.88 -3.62 -49.60
N HIS A 559 -2.59 -2.86 -50.65
CA HIS A 559 -1.24 -2.68 -51.18
C HIS A 559 -0.28 -2.18 -50.10
N TRP A 560 -0.57 -1.03 -49.49
CA TRP A 560 0.31 -0.44 -48.48
C TRP A 560 0.37 -1.24 -47.17
N LEU A 561 -0.74 -1.82 -46.73
CA LEU A 561 -0.74 -2.70 -45.56
C LEU A 561 0.13 -3.93 -45.80
N THR A 562 0.16 -4.49 -47.01
CA THR A 562 1.01 -5.65 -47.35
C THR A 562 2.48 -5.30 -47.21
N PHE A 563 2.94 -4.18 -47.80
CA PHE A 563 4.33 -3.74 -47.66
C PHE A 563 4.74 -3.50 -46.20
N SER A 564 3.84 -2.96 -45.37
CA SER A 564 4.13 -2.76 -43.96
C SER A 564 4.16 -4.07 -43.17
N ALA A 565 3.25 -5.00 -43.46
CA ALA A 565 3.18 -6.31 -42.82
C ALA A 565 4.40 -7.19 -43.16
N ASP A 566 4.90 -7.11 -44.39
CA ASP A 566 6.11 -7.82 -44.84
C ASP A 566 7.38 -7.35 -44.09
N GLN A 567 7.35 -6.15 -43.53
CA GLN A 567 8.41 -5.60 -42.66
C GLN A 567 8.21 -5.93 -41.16
N GLY A 568 7.14 -6.66 -40.82
CA GLY A 568 6.85 -7.10 -39.45
C GLY A 568 5.86 -6.21 -38.69
N ASN A 569 5.16 -5.28 -39.34
CA ASN A 569 4.13 -4.49 -38.67
C ASN A 569 2.88 -5.35 -38.34
N GLU A 570 2.71 -5.64 -37.04
CA GLU A 570 1.61 -6.49 -36.55
C GLU A 570 0.22 -5.87 -36.76
N TYR A 571 0.10 -4.53 -36.67
CA TYR A 571 -1.17 -3.83 -36.94
C TYR A 571 -1.55 -3.93 -38.42
N ALA A 572 -0.57 -3.82 -39.31
CA ALA A 572 -0.81 -3.97 -40.74
C ALA A 572 -1.30 -5.38 -41.08
N LYS A 573 -0.63 -6.40 -40.53
CA LYS A 573 -1.05 -7.81 -40.65
C LYS A 573 -2.46 -8.04 -40.09
N PHE A 574 -2.74 -7.47 -38.92
CA PHE A 574 -4.04 -7.59 -38.27
C PHE A 574 -5.20 -7.07 -39.13
N PHE A 575 -5.01 -5.96 -39.84
CA PHE A 575 -6.01 -5.44 -40.78
C PHE A 575 -6.13 -6.28 -42.05
N LEU A 576 -5.00 -6.77 -42.61
CA LEU A 576 -5.03 -7.62 -43.81
C LEU A 576 -5.83 -8.90 -43.57
N ASP A 577 -5.61 -9.56 -42.42
CA ASP A 577 -6.34 -10.78 -42.03
C ASP A 577 -7.86 -10.58 -41.92
N ARG A 578 -8.31 -9.32 -41.85
CA ARG A 578 -9.69 -8.91 -41.56
C ARG A 578 -10.29 -8.01 -42.63
N LEU A 579 -9.59 -7.78 -43.74
CA LEU A 579 -9.98 -6.83 -44.76
C LEU A 579 -11.40 -7.11 -45.31
N ASP A 580 -11.78 -8.39 -45.37
CA ASP A 580 -13.06 -8.86 -45.92
C ASP A 580 -14.20 -8.92 -44.91
N GLN A 581 -13.95 -8.65 -43.63
CA GLN A 581 -14.95 -8.85 -42.56
C GLN A 581 -15.95 -7.68 -42.41
N PHE A 582 -15.85 -6.64 -43.26
CA PHE A 582 -16.72 -5.45 -43.27
C PHE A 582 -16.81 -4.72 -41.91
N ARG A 583 -15.72 -4.74 -41.12
CA ARG A 583 -15.64 -4.07 -39.81
C ARG A 583 -14.95 -2.72 -39.91
N GLU A 584 -15.41 -1.74 -39.15
CA GLU A 584 -14.83 -0.40 -39.16
C GLU A 584 -13.44 -0.41 -38.51
N PRO A 585 -12.36 0.00 -39.21
CA PRO A 585 -11.00 -0.04 -38.68
C PRO A 585 -10.80 0.75 -37.38
N SER A 586 -11.45 1.91 -37.28
CA SER A 586 -11.41 2.79 -36.12
C SER A 586 -11.92 2.10 -34.85
N THR A 587 -12.91 1.22 -34.99
CA THR A 587 -13.56 0.51 -33.89
C THR A 587 -12.69 -0.66 -33.43
N MET A 588 -12.11 -1.42 -34.36
CA MET A 588 -11.15 -2.48 -34.03
C MET A 588 -9.94 -1.93 -33.26
N LEU A 589 -9.39 -0.79 -33.70
CA LEU A 589 -8.31 -0.11 -32.97
C LEU A 589 -8.78 0.46 -31.63
N GLY A 590 -10.01 0.97 -31.54
CA GLY A 590 -10.59 1.46 -30.29
C GLY A 590 -10.64 0.38 -29.22
N ILE A 591 -11.01 -0.86 -29.58
CA ILE A 591 -11.00 -2.00 -28.67
C ILE A 591 -9.58 -2.44 -28.29
N THR A 592 -8.64 -2.41 -29.23
CA THR A 592 -7.22 -2.67 -28.94
C THR A 592 -6.65 -1.63 -27.96
N ARG A 593 -6.89 -0.34 -28.19
CA ARG A 593 -6.46 0.72 -27.25
C ARG A 593 -7.17 0.62 -25.91
N LEU A 594 -8.45 0.23 -25.88
CA LEU A 594 -9.15 -0.03 -24.63
C LEU A 594 -8.48 -1.15 -23.82
N LEU A 595 -8.02 -2.22 -24.47
CA LEU A 595 -7.24 -3.27 -23.82
C LEU A 595 -5.94 -2.72 -23.22
N HIS A 596 -5.25 -1.82 -23.91
CA HIS A 596 -4.04 -1.15 -23.43
C HIS A 596 -4.32 -0.22 -22.24
N HIS A 597 -5.40 0.57 -22.30
CA HIS A 597 -5.87 1.40 -21.18
C HIS A 597 -6.15 0.54 -19.94
N MET A 598 -6.83 -0.59 -20.14
CA MET A 598 -7.10 -1.54 -19.06
C MET A 598 -5.81 -2.07 -18.44
N ALA A 599 -4.77 -2.36 -19.24
CA ALA A 599 -3.49 -2.80 -18.71
C ALA A 599 -2.83 -1.76 -17.81
N GLY A 600 -2.85 -0.49 -18.22
CA GLY A 600 -2.40 0.63 -17.39
C GLY A 600 -3.20 0.73 -16.09
N ILE A 601 -4.53 0.68 -16.17
CA ILE A 601 -5.40 0.80 -14.99
C ILE A 601 -5.20 -0.38 -14.02
N PHE A 602 -5.11 -1.62 -14.51
CA PHE A 602 -4.82 -2.77 -13.65
C PHE A 602 -3.45 -2.65 -12.98
N ARG A 603 -2.44 -2.15 -13.69
CA ARG A 603 -1.11 -1.88 -13.12
C ARG A 603 -1.20 -0.84 -12.01
N ASP A 604 -1.90 0.26 -12.23
CA ASP A 604 -2.03 1.36 -11.27
C ASP A 604 -2.87 0.96 -10.04
N HIS A 605 -3.82 0.04 -10.21
CA HIS A 605 -4.70 -0.48 -9.16
C HIS A 605 -4.23 -1.82 -8.56
N SER A 606 -3.07 -2.34 -8.96
CA SER A 606 -2.55 -3.65 -8.52
C SER A 606 -2.16 -3.71 -7.03
N LEU A 607 -2.31 -2.61 -6.28
CA LEU A 607 -1.82 -2.48 -4.91
C LEU A 607 -2.75 -1.64 -4.04
N PRO A 608 -2.74 -1.83 -2.71
CA PRO A 608 -3.04 -0.72 -1.84
C PRO A 608 -2.04 0.39 -2.18
N LYS A 609 -2.53 1.61 -2.46
CA LYS A 609 -1.70 2.80 -2.37
C LYS A 609 -1.00 2.67 -1.02
N SER A 610 0.32 2.48 -1.00
CA SER A 610 1.07 2.60 0.24
C SER A 610 0.54 3.87 0.92
N PRO A 611 0.09 3.84 2.19
CA PRO A 611 -0.13 5.10 2.88
C PRO A 611 1.16 5.89 2.66
N PRO A 612 1.07 7.12 2.11
CA PRO A 612 2.23 7.86 1.61
C PRO A 612 3.31 7.76 2.67
N ALA A 613 4.49 7.23 2.31
CA ALA A 613 5.63 6.93 3.19
C ALA A 613 5.48 7.58 4.59
N GLY A 614 4.76 6.88 5.48
CA GLY A 614 4.06 7.57 6.57
C GLY A 614 2.76 6.92 7.00
N GLY A 615 2.69 5.59 7.01
CA GLY A 615 1.90 4.95 8.07
C GLY A 615 2.47 5.44 9.39
N GLN A 616 1.64 6.03 10.27
CA GLN A 616 2.02 6.64 11.55
C GLN A 616 3.11 5.83 12.26
N ILE A 617 4.37 6.24 12.08
CA ILE A 617 5.43 5.87 13.00
C ILE A 617 5.05 6.59 14.28
N ASP A 618 4.75 5.83 15.34
CA ASP A 618 4.47 6.37 16.67
C ASP A 618 5.47 7.49 16.98
N ARG A 619 4.96 8.66 17.39
CA ARG A 619 5.77 9.84 17.72
C ARG A 619 6.89 9.50 18.72
N LYS A 620 6.69 8.49 19.58
CA LYS A 620 7.72 7.96 20.49
C LYS A 620 8.83 7.19 19.78
N LEU A 621 8.52 6.40 18.74
CA LEU A 621 9.53 5.65 17.98
C LEU A 621 10.38 6.59 17.13
N ARG A 622 9.79 7.63 16.52
CA ARG A 622 10.55 8.72 15.87
C ARG A 622 11.48 9.43 16.85
N ARG A 623 11.01 9.72 18.07
CA ARG A 623 11.82 10.38 19.09
C ARG A 623 12.99 9.52 19.54
N LYS A 624 12.77 8.21 19.75
CA LYS A 624 13.84 7.26 20.11
C LYS A 624 14.87 7.07 18.99
N LEU A 625 14.44 7.05 17.72
CA LEU A 625 15.36 6.99 16.57
C LEU A 625 16.18 8.28 16.43
N MET A 626 15.57 9.45 16.67
CA MET A 626 16.27 10.73 16.75
C MET A 626 17.27 10.76 17.91
N GLU A 627 16.86 10.34 19.11
CA GLU A 627 17.72 10.26 20.30
C GLU A 627 18.90 9.31 20.07
N LYS A 628 18.68 8.18 19.38
CA LYS A 628 19.74 7.24 19.01
C LYS A 628 20.69 7.79 17.93
N LYS A 629 20.17 8.49 16.91
CA LYS A 629 20.99 9.17 15.89
C LYS A 629 21.83 10.30 16.50
N MET A 630 21.26 11.08 17.41
CA MET A 630 22.01 12.10 18.18
C MET A 630 23.07 11.47 19.10
N ALA A 631 22.77 10.34 19.74
CA ALA A 631 23.76 9.59 20.51
C ALA A 631 24.90 8.99 19.66
N GLN A 632 24.66 8.81 18.36
CA GLN A 632 25.66 8.37 17.37
C GLN A 632 26.37 9.54 16.67
N GLY A 633 26.10 10.79 17.08
CA GLY A 633 26.80 11.99 16.61
C GLY A 633 26.13 12.75 15.45
N HIS A 634 24.94 12.33 15.00
CA HIS A 634 24.18 13.04 13.96
C HIS A 634 23.44 14.26 14.53
N LYS A 635 23.37 15.35 13.76
CA LYS A 635 22.62 16.57 14.16
C LYS A 635 21.11 16.33 14.14
N GLN A 636 20.37 17.12 14.92
CA GLN A 636 18.92 16.99 15.08
C GLN A 636 18.12 17.13 13.76
N ASP A 637 18.70 17.83 12.78
CA ASP A 637 18.16 18.07 11.43
C ASP A 637 19.03 17.41 10.33
N ASP A 638 19.70 16.31 10.65
CA ASP A 638 20.46 15.54 9.65
C ASP A 638 19.48 14.76 8.76
N HIS A 639 19.00 15.44 7.72
CA HIS A 639 18.23 14.83 6.66
C HIS A 639 19.21 14.11 5.71
N GLU A 640 19.08 12.79 5.58
CA GLU A 640 19.57 12.14 4.36
C GLU A 640 18.84 12.83 3.20
N GLU A 641 19.59 13.49 2.31
CA GLU A 641 19.08 14.00 1.04
C GLU A 641 18.52 12.81 0.24
N GLN A 642 17.24 12.52 0.45
CA GLN A 642 16.46 11.72 -0.48
C GLN A 642 16.29 12.59 -1.71
N ASN A 643 17.13 12.36 -2.70
CA ASN A 643 16.93 12.82 -4.08
C ASN A 643 15.61 12.24 -4.60
N TRP A 644 14.52 12.96 -4.36
CA TRP A 644 13.27 12.80 -5.08
C TRP A 644 13.40 13.57 -6.38
N THR A 645 13.79 12.85 -7.44
CA THR A 645 13.49 13.26 -8.81
C THR A 645 11.98 13.36 -8.95
N MET A 646 11.44 14.58 -8.86
CA MET A 646 10.13 14.89 -9.40
C MET A 646 10.27 14.91 -10.93
N SER A 647 9.87 13.84 -11.60
CA SER A 647 9.47 13.95 -12.99
C SER A 647 8.10 14.64 -13.01
N MET A 648 8.05 15.86 -13.56
CA MET A 648 6.81 16.41 -14.08
C MET A 648 6.34 15.62 -15.30
#